data_AF-A0A8H5GA14-F1
#
_entry.id   AF-A0A8H5GA14-F1
#
_cell.length_a   1.000
_cell.length_b   1.000
_cell.length_c   1.000
_cell.angle_alpha   90.00
_cell.angle_beta   90.00
_cell.angle_gamma   90.00
#
_symmetry.space_group_name_H-M   'P 1'
#
loop_
_entity.id
_entity.type
_entity.pdbx_description
1 polymer ?
#
loop_
_entity_poly.entity_id
_entity_poly.type
_entity_poly.pdbx_seq_one_letter_code
_entity_poly.pdbx_strand_id
1 'polypeptide(L)'
;MTTYAEWVSWDIAEGIEWYTVEDETTTYHYTTRQTRIPMEDDHDFADDSTLYYATKKRSGSAWQTGNSGALRSLFIESGTLDNARDTDFRQINAEGFPGFSHSVDLGTISSTAQPDPVVWAIGLVRNPLIRYTSLSRDQTGYYWSVHPNISSVITAFLNDFEDVRSRSVALDAMIMSAATEVSSEYADVLSLLTRQIFASLDITLEKTEGGNIDPSATKIFMKDMGVSKSRRTNPVDVMYGAFPAFVYFNTTIARDLLLPYFELQENSPYAAPDIGKDSGACSCSITDITQGTKYPTISDPTDPDTLAIDNTGSMLIMAYAHAVKSGDGSLVSRYRWADFLVSTTLNPLPGSRTIDDFRGPGKANLVIKGILAIFSMAKMNEATGSSNTTYMLSLEDHAIALYQNWTQQAVTETHIKYIYDVPESWGLMYNLFPDIWLNMNMISNDTLTHQADFYKNQTGEQSALGVQNFHNDTVFPHWTLLTAATIPDNMSDIRDQFISSIHQRVFNGSEYFSLPIKYKSSTGEGIGGGASGSAMFGTAYGLLARRYVPPLDMPVFMTKNFSQPNVDFVVHPYSPPRPARNIGTTAGGVIGGVVGVALIALGLYFCNRRRRATQEKGWRRYIQPHPFARVHSSPAEAELVRLSRPDSPVLAKRRLASGHGNNFPIRGVSPASYSMSENSSSDARPEEIRAEISQLRRELESVRDRADLPPAYT
;
A
#
# COMPACT_ATOMS: atom_id res chain seq x y z
N MET A 1 29.60 -2.00 20.30
CA MET A 1 28.20 -1.84 19.87
C MET A 1 27.36 -2.91 20.57
N THR A 2 26.23 -2.52 21.16
CA THR A 2 25.34 -3.40 21.94
C THR A 2 23.94 -3.37 21.33
N THR A 3 23.35 -4.53 21.10
CA THR A 3 21.91 -4.67 20.79
C THR A 3 21.17 -5.32 21.96
N TYR A 4 19.85 -5.22 21.95
CA TYR A 4 18.97 -5.64 23.04
C TYR A 4 17.90 -6.60 22.55
N ALA A 5 17.24 -7.28 23.49
CA ALA A 5 16.27 -8.31 23.17
C ALA A 5 14.87 -7.80 22.82
N GLU A 6 14.59 -6.50 22.93
CA GLU A 6 13.26 -5.92 22.63
C GLU A 6 12.77 -6.20 21.20
N TRP A 7 13.65 -6.62 20.30
CA TRP A 7 13.29 -6.96 18.92
C TRP A 7 12.48 -8.26 18.79
N VAL A 8 12.53 -9.16 19.78
CA VAL A 8 11.90 -10.50 19.66
C VAL A 8 10.50 -10.57 20.29
N SER A 9 10.05 -9.50 20.95
CA SER A 9 8.73 -9.46 21.59
C SER A 9 8.33 -8.03 21.92
N TRP A 10 7.07 -7.69 21.68
CA TRP A 10 6.45 -6.48 22.23
C TRP A 10 6.28 -6.56 23.76
N ASP A 11 5.94 -7.75 24.28
CA ASP A 11 5.84 -7.96 25.72
C ASP A 11 7.24 -8.07 26.33
N ILE A 12 7.67 -6.98 26.96
CA ILE A 12 8.98 -6.90 27.63
C ILE A 12 9.05 -7.73 28.92
N ALA A 13 7.93 -8.27 29.42
CA ALA A 13 7.94 -9.24 30.51
C ALA A 13 8.15 -10.69 30.03
N GLU A 14 8.29 -10.91 28.71
CA GLU A 14 8.54 -12.24 28.17
C GLU A 14 9.95 -12.74 28.53
N GLY A 15 10.04 -14.02 28.90
CA GLY A 15 11.30 -14.72 29.09
C GLY A 15 12.00 -14.97 27.76
N ILE A 16 13.29 -14.65 27.69
CA ILE A 16 14.11 -14.88 26.49
C ILE A 16 15.27 -15.81 26.80
N GLU A 17 15.76 -16.49 25.77
CA GLU A 17 16.99 -17.25 25.79
C GLU A 17 17.91 -16.78 24.68
N TRP A 18 19.22 -16.91 24.90
CA TRP A 18 20.23 -16.44 23.95
C TRP A 18 21.48 -17.31 23.96
N TYR A 19 22.20 -17.22 22.85
CA TYR A 19 23.35 -18.07 22.58
C TYR A 19 24.39 -17.26 21.78
N THR A 20 25.65 -17.66 21.91
CA THR A 20 26.75 -17.14 21.12
C THR A 20 27.35 -18.28 20.31
N VAL A 21 27.60 -18.01 19.03
CA VAL A 21 28.30 -18.91 18.12
C VAL A 21 29.54 -18.20 17.59
N GLU A 22 30.63 -18.96 17.57
CA GLU A 22 31.94 -18.53 17.12
C GLU A 22 32.42 -19.48 16.02
N ASP A 23 32.11 -19.14 14.77
CA ASP A 23 32.58 -19.89 13.61
C ASP A 23 34.01 -19.48 13.23
N GLU A 24 34.60 -20.05 12.18
CA GLU A 24 35.98 -19.73 11.78
C GLU A 24 36.19 -18.25 11.45
N THR A 25 35.19 -17.59 10.86
CA THR A 25 35.31 -16.23 10.32
C THR A 25 34.35 -15.22 10.95
N THR A 26 33.38 -15.67 11.75
CA THR A 26 32.32 -14.81 12.28
C THR A 26 32.04 -15.13 13.75
N THR A 27 31.55 -14.12 14.48
CA THR A 27 30.96 -14.30 15.81
C THR A 27 29.57 -13.69 15.79
N TYR A 28 28.58 -14.44 16.27
CA TYR A 28 27.21 -13.94 16.34
C TYR A 28 26.49 -14.36 17.61
N HIS A 29 25.65 -13.46 18.10
CA HIS A 29 24.66 -13.73 19.12
C HIS A 29 23.33 -14.00 18.45
N TYR A 30 22.53 -14.90 19.01
CA TYR A 30 21.12 -15.00 18.66
C TYR A 30 20.25 -15.12 19.89
N THR A 31 19.06 -14.54 19.82
CA THR A 31 18.09 -14.51 20.91
C THR A 31 16.68 -14.77 20.41
N THR A 32 15.88 -15.39 21.27
CA THR A 32 14.47 -15.72 21.02
C THR A 32 13.68 -15.64 22.32
N ARG A 33 12.35 -15.56 22.21
CA ARG A 33 11.45 -15.93 23.30
C ARG A 33 11.69 -17.39 23.72
N GLN A 34 11.62 -17.66 25.02
CA GLN A 34 11.60 -19.02 25.57
C GLN A 34 10.31 -19.73 25.17
N THR A 35 9.20 -19.00 25.17
CA THR A 35 7.92 -19.49 24.66
C THR A 35 7.64 -18.85 23.31
N ARG A 36 8.00 -19.53 22.22
CA ARG A 36 7.67 -19.06 20.87
C ARG A 36 6.22 -19.35 20.53
N ILE A 37 5.55 -18.40 19.87
CA ILE A 37 4.20 -18.58 19.35
C ILE A 37 4.29 -18.52 17.81
N PRO A 38 4.29 -19.69 17.12
CA PRO A 38 4.41 -19.74 15.66
C PRO A 38 3.30 -18.98 14.97
N MET A 39 3.66 -18.21 13.92
CA MET A 39 2.72 -17.49 13.05
C MET A 39 1.83 -16.47 13.76
N GLU A 40 2.29 -15.95 14.91
CA GLU A 40 1.62 -14.87 15.64
C GLU A 40 2.36 -13.54 15.44
N ASP A 41 1.58 -12.48 15.25
CA ASP A 41 2.06 -11.10 15.22
C ASP A 41 1.34 -10.31 16.31
N ASP A 42 2.07 -9.91 17.35
CA ASP A 42 1.56 -9.04 18.40
C ASP A 42 2.17 -7.64 18.33
N HIS A 43 1.31 -6.63 18.30
CA HIS A 43 1.69 -5.21 18.13
C HIS A 43 2.73 -4.93 17.03
N ASP A 44 2.67 -5.66 15.92
CA ASP A 44 3.64 -5.57 14.81
C ASP A 44 5.03 -6.17 15.10
N PHE A 45 5.12 -7.00 16.13
CA PHE A 45 6.26 -7.86 16.45
C PHE A 45 5.91 -9.32 16.14
N ALA A 46 6.83 -10.02 15.50
CA ALA A 46 6.69 -11.44 15.23
C ALA A 46 7.14 -12.28 16.42
N ASP A 47 6.19 -13.05 16.96
CA ASP A 47 6.34 -13.83 18.19
C ASP A 47 7.13 -15.14 18.02
N ASP A 48 7.48 -15.48 16.78
CA ASP A 48 8.28 -16.64 16.39
C ASP A 48 9.66 -16.28 15.82
N SER A 49 10.01 -15.01 15.86
CA SER A 49 11.26 -14.50 15.31
C SER A 49 12.50 -14.87 16.13
N THR A 50 13.65 -14.85 15.47
CA THR A 50 14.97 -14.95 16.11
C THR A 50 15.79 -13.75 15.67
N LEU A 51 16.25 -12.97 16.64
CA LEU A 51 17.20 -11.88 16.40
C LEU A 51 18.60 -12.47 16.32
N TYR A 52 19.35 -12.09 15.29
CA TYR A 52 20.76 -12.37 15.10
C TYR A 52 21.56 -11.06 15.11
N TYR A 53 22.68 -11.05 15.83
CA TYR A 53 23.61 -9.93 15.87
C TYR A 53 25.04 -10.41 15.67
N ALA A 54 25.60 -10.13 14.50
CA ALA A 54 26.83 -10.76 14.02
C ALA A 54 27.88 -9.74 13.58
N THR A 55 29.13 -10.20 13.57
CA THR A 55 30.26 -9.50 12.94
C THR A 55 31.30 -10.49 12.43
N LYS A 56 32.20 -10.02 11.57
CA LYS A 56 33.39 -10.78 11.19
C LYS A 56 34.39 -10.77 12.33
N LYS A 57 35.03 -11.92 12.57
CA LYS A 57 36.19 -11.99 13.46
C LYS A 57 37.34 -11.19 12.86
N ARG A 58 37.97 -10.36 13.67
CA ARG A 58 39.20 -9.63 13.32
C ARG A 58 40.08 -9.47 14.55
N SER A 59 41.32 -9.06 14.34
CA SER A 59 42.19 -8.65 15.43
C SER A 59 41.53 -7.51 16.22
N GLY A 60 41.64 -7.55 17.54
CA GLY A 60 40.97 -6.59 18.43
C GLY A 60 39.47 -6.83 18.63
N SER A 61 38.87 -7.86 18.03
CA SER A 61 37.47 -8.23 18.31
C SER A 61 37.33 -8.86 19.70
N ALA A 62 36.34 -8.40 20.46
CA ALA A 62 35.86 -9.06 21.65
C ALA A 62 34.33 -9.00 21.73
N TRP A 63 33.71 -9.97 22.38
CA TRP A 63 32.26 -10.05 22.53
C TRP A 63 31.86 -10.37 23.97
N GLN A 64 30.61 -10.07 24.36
CA GLN A 64 30.08 -10.48 25.65
C GLN A 64 28.55 -10.39 25.67
N THR A 65 27.90 -11.36 26.31
CA THR A 65 26.48 -11.29 26.67
C THR A 65 26.34 -11.09 28.17
N GLY A 66 25.31 -10.38 28.63
CA GLY A 66 25.14 -10.09 30.05
C GLY A 66 24.21 -8.93 30.37
N ASN A 67 24.31 -8.41 31.60
CA ASN A 67 23.64 -7.18 32.02
C ASN A 67 24.19 -5.99 31.19
N SER A 68 23.33 -5.35 30.40
CA SER A 68 23.75 -4.28 29.49
C SER A 68 24.42 -3.09 30.20
N GLY A 69 24.04 -2.78 31.45
CA GLY A 69 24.71 -1.75 32.25
C GLY A 69 26.15 -2.14 32.55
N ALA A 70 26.36 -3.37 33.04
CA ALA A 70 27.70 -3.90 33.32
C ALA A 70 28.58 -4.00 32.07
N LEU A 71 28.02 -4.41 30.93
CA LEU A 71 28.74 -4.47 29.65
C LEU A 71 29.24 -3.09 29.21
N ARG A 72 28.40 -2.05 29.35
CA ARG A 72 28.78 -0.67 29.03
C ARG A 72 29.86 -0.17 29.99
N SER A 73 29.72 -0.42 31.29
CA SER A 73 30.72 -0.03 32.29
C SER A 73 32.08 -0.69 32.02
N LEU A 74 32.10 -1.99 31.74
CA LEU A 74 33.32 -2.72 31.40
C LEU A 74 34.00 -2.12 30.16
N PHE A 75 33.24 -1.83 29.12
CA PHE A 75 33.79 -1.21 27.91
C PHE A 75 34.35 0.20 28.17
N ILE A 76 33.68 1.00 29.01
CA ILE A 76 34.17 2.33 29.40
C ILE A 76 35.49 2.23 30.17
N GLU A 77 35.61 1.24 31.06
CA GLU A 77 36.78 1.09 31.92
C GLU A 77 37.99 0.47 31.20
N SER A 78 37.75 -0.48 30.30
CA SER A 78 38.81 -1.30 29.69
C SER A 78 39.01 -1.08 28.19
N GLY A 79 38.05 -0.45 27.51
CA GLY A 79 38.03 -0.35 26.04
C GLY A 79 37.73 -1.66 25.32
N THR A 80 37.47 -2.76 26.04
CA THR A 80 37.23 -4.11 25.49
C THR A 80 36.12 -4.84 26.26
N LEU A 81 35.86 -6.09 25.87
CA LEU A 81 34.96 -7.04 26.52
C LEU A 81 35.72 -8.31 26.91
N ASP A 82 35.14 -9.14 27.78
CA ASP A 82 35.83 -10.30 28.39
C ASP A 82 35.75 -11.60 27.57
N ASN A 83 35.08 -11.61 26.41
CA ASN A 83 34.77 -12.85 25.66
C ASN A 83 34.00 -13.85 26.51
N ALA A 84 33.06 -13.33 27.30
CA ALA A 84 32.29 -14.11 28.26
C ALA A 84 30.83 -14.30 27.82
N ARG A 85 30.31 -15.49 28.08
CA ARG A 85 28.90 -15.83 27.87
C ARG A 85 28.15 -15.75 29.18
N ASP A 86 27.06 -14.98 29.18
CA ASP A 86 26.01 -15.10 30.17
C ASP A 86 25.05 -16.24 29.80
N THR A 87 24.74 -17.09 30.78
CA THR A 87 23.82 -18.23 30.67
C THR A 87 22.58 -18.08 31.56
N ASP A 88 22.45 -16.97 32.29
CA ASP A 88 21.31 -16.67 33.14
C ASP A 88 20.17 -16.05 32.32
N PHE A 89 19.39 -16.90 31.67
CA PHE A 89 18.23 -16.51 30.86
C PHE A 89 17.12 -15.88 31.71
N ARG A 90 16.58 -14.75 31.25
CA ARG A 90 15.63 -13.94 32.01
C ARG A 90 14.72 -13.11 31.10
N GLN A 91 13.80 -12.38 31.71
CA GLN A 91 12.86 -11.50 31.01
C GLN A 91 13.58 -10.32 30.34
N ILE A 92 13.00 -9.78 29.26
CA ILE A 92 13.57 -8.63 28.53
C ILE A 92 13.78 -7.44 29.48
N ASN A 93 12.79 -7.13 30.31
CA ASN A 93 12.82 -5.98 31.23
C ASN A 93 13.43 -6.28 32.62
N ALA A 94 14.12 -7.41 32.81
CA ALA A 94 14.73 -7.73 34.10
C ALA A 94 15.73 -6.63 34.55
N GLU A 95 15.96 -6.48 35.86
CA GLU A 95 16.98 -5.54 36.40
C GLU A 95 18.37 -5.79 35.80
N GLY A 96 18.60 -7.03 35.32
CA GLY A 96 19.71 -7.41 34.45
C GLY A 96 19.42 -7.29 32.95
N PHE A 97 19.02 -6.11 32.46
CA PHE A 97 18.56 -5.92 31.08
C PHE A 97 19.50 -6.60 30.07
N PRO A 98 19.05 -7.67 29.36
CA PRO A 98 19.93 -8.48 28.52
C PRO A 98 20.56 -7.67 27.39
N GLY A 99 21.88 -7.66 27.34
CA GLY A 99 22.68 -7.02 26.29
C GLY A 99 23.51 -8.05 25.53
N PHE A 100 23.61 -7.85 24.22
CA PHE A 100 24.45 -8.63 23.32
C PHE A 100 25.47 -7.69 22.69
N SER A 101 26.73 -7.81 23.07
CA SER A 101 27.74 -6.81 22.77
C SER A 101 28.90 -7.39 21.99
N HIS A 102 29.33 -6.62 20.99
CA HIS A 102 30.60 -6.81 20.32
C HIS A 102 31.41 -5.51 20.43
N SER A 103 32.73 -5.64 20.43
CA SER A 103 33.69 -4.55 20.42
C SER A 103 34.82 -4.87 19.45
N VAL A 104 35.42 -3.84 18.89
CA VAL A 104 36.60 -3.95 18.03
C VAL A 104 37.55 -2.84 18.42
N ASP A 105 38.73 -3.21 18.88
CA ASP A 105 39.85 -2.29 18.99
C ASP A 105 40.41 -1.98 17.59
N LEU A 106 40.27 -0.72 17.17
CA LEU A 106 40.77 -0.23 15.88
C LEU A 106 42.26 0.17 15.95
N GLY A 107 42.86 0.13 17.14
CA GLY A 107 44.18 0.65 17.39
C GLY A 107 44.24 2.18 17.20
N THR A 108 45.40 2.67 16.79
CA THR A 108 45.60 4.10 16.52
C THR A 108 45.11 4.45 15.12
N ILE A 109 44.11 5.33 15.04
CA ILE A 109 43.58 5.83 13.77
C ILE A 109 44.42 7.04 13.31
N SER A 110 44.85 7.05 12.05
CA SER A 110 45.55 8.18 11.43
C SER A 110 44.71 8.79 10.31
N SER A 111 44.88 10.08 10.04
CA SER A 111 44.13 10.79 8.98
C SER A 111 44.47 10.34 7.56
N THR A 112 45.53 9.56 7.38
CA THR A 112 46.04 9.09 6.08
C THR A 112 45.72 7.62 5.79
N ALA A 113 45.27 6.85 6.78
CA ALA A 113 44.89 5.46 6.62
C ALA A 113 43.37 5.33 6.58
N GLN A 114 42.83 4.64 5.57
CA GLN A 114 41.45 4.16 5.56
C GLN A 114 41.47 2.73 6.14
N PRO A 115 41.08 2.51 7.41
CA PRO A 115 41.04 1.17 7.97
C PRO A 115 39.92 0.35 7.33
N ASP A 116 40.09 -0.98 7.28
CA ASP A 116 39.03 -1.89 6.86
C ASP A 116 37.76 -1.67 7.70
N PRO A 117 36.59 -1.49 7.06
CA PRO A 117 35.36 -1.17 7.78
C PRO A 117 34.98 -2.28 8.76
N VAL A 118 34.47 -1.90 9.92
CA VAL A 118 33.85 -2.83 10.86
C VAL A 118 32.39 -2.98 10.47
N VAL A 119 32.02 -4.18 10.03
CA VAL A 119 30.67 -4.49 9.57
C VAL A 119 29.92 -5.25 10.66
N TRP A 120 28.71 -4.79 10.95
CA TRP A 120 27.77 -5.39 11.89
C TRP A 120 26.53 -5.85 11.12
N ALA A 121 26.02 -7.03 11.42
CA ALA A 121 24.75 -7.51 10.88
C ALA A 121 23.71 -7.62 12.00
N ILE A 122 22.52 -7.08 11.75
CA ILE A 122 21.33 -7.27 12.58
C ILE A 122 20.28 -7.91 11.67
N GLY A 123 19.80 -9.10 12.04
CA GLY A 123 18.81 -9.84 11.26
C GLY A 123 17.69 -10.36 12.14
N LEU A 124 16.44 -10.14 11.71
CA LEU A 124 15.27 -10.76 12.31
C LEU A 124 14.81 -11.89 11.39
N VAL A 125 14.95 -13.13 11.84
CA VAL A 125 14.77 -14.32 11.01
C VAL A 125 13.57 -15.11 11.49
N ARG A 126 12.72 -15.49 10.55
CA ARG A 126 11.52 -16.32 10.75
C ARG A 126 11.49 -17.43 9.70
N ASN A 127 10.99 -18.59 10.08
CA ASN A 127 10.75 -19.70 9.16
C ASN A 127 9.72 -20.67 9.78
N PRO A 128 8.55 -20.87 9.14
CA PRO A 128 8.10 -20.27 7.89
C PRO A 128 7.81 -18.76 8.02
N LEU A 129 7.64 -18.08 6.89
CA LEU A 129 7.27 -16.65 6.85
C LEU A 129 5.75 -16.46 6.78
N ILE A 130 5.07 -17.29 6.01
CA ILE A 130 3.62 -17.22 5.75
C ILE A 130 3.01 -18.62 5.84
N ARG A 131 1.78 -18.71 6.32
CA ARG A 131 1.02 -19.98 6.39
C ARG A 131 -0.34 -19.85 5.72
N TYR A 132 -0.61 -20.72 4.75
CA TYR A 132 -1.95 -20.98 4.23
C TYR A 132 -2.62 -22.05 5.09
N THR A 133 -3.63 -21.69 5.87
CA THR A 133 -4.32 -22.63 6.76
C THR A 133 -5.19 -23.60 5.99
N SER A 134 -5.92 -23.12 4.98
CA SER A 134 -6.84 -23.96 4.20
C SER A 134 -6.13 -24.94 3.30
N LEU A 135 -4.96 -24.56 2.77
CA LEU A 135 -4.14 -25.43 1.94
C LEU A 135 -3.10 -26.23 2.75
N SER A 136 -2.97 -25.95 4.06
CA SER A 136 -1.91 -26.50 4.92
C SER A 136 -0.49 -26.36 4.31
N ARG A 137 -0.21 -25.21 3.68
CA ARG A 137 1.05 -24.91 2.98
C ARG A 137 1.78 -23.76 3.67
N ASP A 138 3.05 -23.98 3.93
CA ASP A 138 3.94 -22.97 4.51
C ASP A 138 4.87 -22.40 3.43
N GLN A 139 5.07 -21.08 3.46
CA GLN A 139 6.02 -20.38 2.62
C GLN A 139 7.28 -20.05 3.42
N THR A 140 8.45 -20.27 2.83
CA THR A 140 9.76 -19.97 3.41
C THR A 140 10.37 -18.75 2.75
N GLY A 141 11.30 -18.07 3.43
CA GLY A 141 12.03 -16.95 2.81
C GLY A 141 12.84 -17.39 1.60
N TYR A 142 12.80 -16.59 0.52
CA TYR A 142 13.50 -16.89 -0.74
C TYR A 142 14.98 -17.21 -0.54
N TYR A 143 15.65 -16.50 0.38
CA TYR A 143 17.06 -16.68 0.67
C TYR A 143 17.43 -18.10 1.17
N TRP A 144 16.48 -18.86 1.72
CA TRP A 144 16.70 -20.27 2.10
C TRP A 144 16.90 -21.20 0.89
N SER A 145 16.57 -20.77 -0.33
CA SER A 145 16.89 -21.54 -1.55
C SER A 145 18.39 -21.50 -1.91
N VAL A 146 19.09 -20.46 -1.46
CA VAL A 146 20.52 -20.25 -1.74
C VAL A 146 21.39 -20.62 -0.54
N HIS A 147 20.85 -20.47 0.66
CA HIS A 147 21.59 -20.64 1.91
C HIS A 147 21.08 -21.84 2.70
N PRO A 148 21.90 -22.88 2.94
CA PRO A 148 21.45 -24.10 3.63
C PRO A 148 21.21 -23.92 5.14
N ASN A 149 21.77 -22.88 5.77
CA ASN A 149 21.68 -22.64 7.21
C ASN A 149 21.95 -21.16 7.54
N ILE A 150 21.68 -20.76 8.78
CA ILE A 150 21.82 -19.35 9.17
C ILE A 150 23.26 -18.83 9.14
N SER A 151 24.26 -19.68 9.43
CA SER A 151 25.68 -19.28 9.38
C SER A 151 26.08 -18.87 7.95
N SER A 152 25.59 -19.58 6.93
CA SER A 152 25.85 -19.20 5.53
C SER A 152 25.13 -17.91 5.12
N VAL A 153 23.92 -17.64 5.63
CA VAL A 153 23.22 -16.35 5.44
C VAL A 153 24.03 -15.21 6.06
N ILE A 154 24.44 -15.33 7.33
CA ILE A 154 25.21 -14.32 8.06
C ILE A 154 26.54 -14.05 7.36
N THR A 155 27.24 -15.11 6.95
CA THR A 155 28.53 -15.00 6.25
C THR A 155 28.37 -14.31 4.90
N ALA A 156 27.35 -14.67 4.12
CA ALA A 156 27.06 -14.02 2.84
C ALA A 156 26.74 -12.53 3.03
N PHE A 157 25.86 -12.19 3.98
CA PHE A 157 25.49 -10.80 4.29
C PHE A 157 26.70 -9.95 4.69
N LEU A 158 27.56 -10.46 5.57
CA LEU A 158 28.76 -9.74 6.02
C LEU A 158 29.79 -9.60 4.89
N ASN A 159 29.89 -10.56 3.97
CA ASN A 159 30.84 -10.52 2.86
C ASN A 159 30.39 -9.62 1.70
N ASP A 160 29.09 -9.45 1.51
CA ASP A 160 28.51 -8.63 0.43
C ASP A 160 28.48 -7.12 0.76
N PHE A 161 29.08 -6.66 1.87
CA PHE A 161 28.96 -5.28 2.35
C PHE A 161 29.37 -4.22 1.30
N GLU A 162 30.54 -4.35 0.68
CA GLU A 162 31.00 -3.35 -0.30
C GLU A 162 30.13 -3.34 -1.55
N ASP A 163 29.69 -4.51 -2.01
CA ASP A 163 28.84 -4.63 -3.19
C ASP A 163 27.42 -4.11 -2.91
N VAL A 164 26.82 -4.42 -1.74
CA VAL A 164 25.54 -3.82 -1.30
C VAL A 164 25.67 -2.33 -1.19
N ARG A 165 26.73 -1.81 -0.55
CA ARG A 165 26.96 -0.37 -0.42
C ARG A 165 27.04 0.30 -1.77
N SER A 166 27.79 -0.27 -2.72
CA SER A 166 27.87 0.24 -4.09
C SER A 166 26.50 0.25 -4.77
N ARG A 167 25.75 -0.85 -4.69
CA ARG A 167 24.39 -0.93 -5.26
C ARG A 167 23.41 0.05 -4.59
N SER A 168 23.50 0.26 -3.27
CA SER A 168 22.67 1.22 -2.54
C SER A 168 22.98 2.66 -2.94
N VAL A 169 24.26 3.04 -3.05
CA VAL A 169 24.66 4.38 -3.51
C VAL A 169 24.19 4.63 -4.95
N ALA A 170 24.32 3.63 -5.83
CA ALA A 170 23.83 3.73 -7.21
C ALA A 170 22.31 3.88 -7.27
N LEU A 171 21.57 3.12 -6.46
CA LEU A 171 20.11 3.19 -6.36
C LEU A 171 19.67 4.57 -5.84
N ASP A 172 20.29 5.06 -4.77
CA ASP A 172 20.00 6.39 -4.20
C ASP A 172 20.27 7.48 -5.24
N ALA A 173 21.41 7.42 -5.94
CA ALA A 173 21.75 8.39 -6.98
C ALA A 173 20.73 8.38 -8.14
N MET A 174 20.29 7.20 -8.58
CA MET A 174 19.27 7.05 -9.63
C MET A 174 17.95 7.71 -9.21
N ILE A 175 17.44 7.39 -8.00
CA ILE A 175 16.18 7.93 -7.49
C ILE A 175 16.28 9.45 -7.33
N MET A 176 17.34 9.94 -6.67
CA MET A 176 17.50 11.36 -6.37
C MET A 176 17.69 12.19 -7.64
N SER A 177 18.41 11.67 -8.64
CA SER A 177 18.55 12.34 -9.94
C SER A 177 17.20 12.48 -10.63
N ALA A 178 16.46 11.36 -10.79
CA ALA A 178 15.16 11.37 -11.45
C ALA A 178 14.12 12.25 -10.71
N ALA A 179 14.16 12.25 -9.37
CA ALA A 179 13.26 13.05 -8.55
C ALA A 179 13.57 14.55 -8.62
N THR A 180 14.86 14.92 -8.64
CA THR A 180 15.28 16.33 -8.71
C THR A 180 14.87 16.99 -10.02
N GLU A 181 14.72 16.23 -11.12
CA GLU A 181 14.15 16.72 -12.38
C GLU A 181 12.67 17.14 -12.26
N VAL A 182 11.95 16.67 -11.24
CA VAL A 182 10.59 17.12 -10.92
C VAL A 182 10.66 18.36 -10.03
N SER A 183 11.26 18.23 -8.85
CA SER A 183 11.59 19.31 -7.92
C SER A 183 12.50 18.80 -6.79
N SER A 184 13.20 19.69 -6.08
CA SER A 184 13.98 19.30 -4.89
C SER A 184 13.11 18.75 -3.77
N GLU A 185 11.92 19.33 -3.55
CA GLU A 185 10.97 18.86 -2.53
C GLU A 185 10.44 17.45 -2.85
N TYR A 186 10.28 17.12 -4.13
CA TYR A 186 9.90 15.77 -4.53
C TYR A 186 11.01 14.76 -4.21
N ALA A 187 12.27 15.12 -4.44
CA ALA A 187 13.43 14.30 -4.10
C ALA A 187 13.50 14.03 -2.58
N ASP A 188 13.29 15.06 -1.76
CA ASP A 188 13.20 14.92 -0.31
C ASP A 188 12.09 13.95 0.11
N VAL A 189 10.89 14.08 -0.48
CA VAL A 189 9.75 13.18 -0.20
C VAL A 189 10.08 11.73 -0.58
N LEU A 190 10.63 11.47 -1.76
CA LEU A 190 10.99 10.11 -2.18
C LEU A 190 12.11 9.49 -1.33
N SER A 191 13.07 10.30 -0.87
CA SER A 191 14.16 9.82 0.00
C SER A 191 13.63 9.18 1.29
N LEU A 192 12.49 9.68 1.81
CA LEU A 192 11.84 9.15 3.00
C LEU A 192 10.96 7.93 2.70
N LEU A 193 10.13 8.00 1.66
CA LEU A 193 9.05 7.04 1.42
C LEU A 193 9.54 5.71 0.84
N THR A 194 10.66 5.72 0.11
CA THR A 194 11.15 4.52 -0.61
C THR A 194 11.35 3.32 0.30
N ARG A 195 11.96 3.52 1.47
CA ARG A 195 12.21 2.43 2.43
C ARG A 195 10.92 1.79 2.94
N GLN A 196 9.89 2.61 3.18
CA GLN A 196 8.61 2.16 3.72
C GLN A 196 7.85 1.28 2.71
N ILE A 197 8.01 1.53 1.42
CA ILE A 197 7.37 0.76 0.34
C ILE A 197 7.86 -0.69 0.32
N PHE A 198 9.16 -0.92 0.53
CA PHE A 198 9.75 -2.26 0.51
C PHE A 198 9.72 -2.97 1.87
N ALA A 199 9.69 -2.24 2.98
CA ALA A 199 9.77 -2.81 4.32
C ALA A 199 8.58 -3.70 4.72
N SER A 200 7.46 -3.65 3.99
CA SER A 200 6.28 -4.46 4.25
C SER A 200 6.28 -5.82 3.53
N LEU A 201 7.29 -6.11 2.71
CA LEU A 201 7.31 -7.28 1.84
C LEU A 201 8.08 -8.46 2.43
N ASP A 202 7.47 -9.64 2.35
CA ASP A 202 8.16 -10.92 2.40
C ASP A 202 8.24 -11.52 1.00
N ILE A 203 9.46 -11.84 0.57
CA ILE A 203 9.70 -12.58 -0.68
C ILE A 203 9.86 -14.05 -0.32
N THR A 204 8.92 -14.87 -0.78
CA THR A 204 8.80 -16.25 -0.33
C THR A 204 8.87 -17.25 -1.46
N LEU A 205 9.16 -18.49 -1.08
CA LEU A 205 9.06 -19.66 -1.91
C LEU A 205 8.28 -20.72 -1.17
N GLU A 206 7.64 -21.58 -1.94
CA GLU A 206 6.95 -22.72 -1.38
C GLU A 206 7.90 -23.91 -1.24
N LYS A 207 7.82 -24.59 -0.11
CA LYS A 207 8.44 -25.91 0.04
C LYS A 207 7.45 -26.96 -0.46
N THR A 208 7.86 -27.74 -1.47
CA THR A 208 7.11 -28.92 -1.90
C THR A 208 7.06 -29.97 -0.77
N GLU A 209 6.12 -30.92 -0.85
CA GLU A 209 6.00 -32.02 0.13
C GLU A 209 7.30 -32.84 0.30
N GLY A 210 8.16 -32.87 -0.73
CA GLY A 210 9.49 -33.51 -0.69
C GLY A 210 10.61 -32.64 -0.10
N GLY A 211 10.30 -31.43 0.38
CA GLY A 211 11.27 -30.47 0.91
C GLY A 211 12.06 -29.69 -0.16
N ASN A 212 11.83 -29.96 -1.44
CA ASN A 212 12.45 -29.21 -2.54
C ASN A 212 11.81 -27.82 -2.65
N ILE A 213 12.62 -26.83 -3.01
CA ILE A 213 12.20 -25.46 -3.27
C ILE A 213 12.26 -25.23 -4.78
N ASP A 214 11.18 -24.71 -5.36
CA ASP A 214 11.15 -24.26 -6.76
C ASP A 214 11.35 -22.74 -6.81
N PRO A 215 12.54 -22.24 -7.18
CA PRO A 215 12.81 -20.79 -7.23
C PRO A 215 11.95 -20.05 -8.26
N SER A 216 11.29 -20.74 -9.19
CA SER A 216 10.39 -20.12 -10.18
C SER A 216 8.99 -19.84 -9.63
N ALA A 217 8.66 -20.38 -8.45
CA ALA A 217 7.39 -20.23 -7.77
C ALA A 217 7.39 -19.10 -6.71
N THR A 218 8.18 -18.04 -6.94
CA THR A 218 8.26 -16.88 -6.03
C THR A 218 6.90 -16.23 -5.86
N LYS A 219 6.58 -15.92 -4.60
CA LYS A 219 5.39 -15.18 -4.19
C LYS A 219 5.82 -14.07 -3.25
N ILE A 220 5.18 -12.91 -3.35
CA ILE A 220 5.42 -11.78 -2.45
C ILE A 220 4.18 -11.54 -1.60
N PHE A 221 4.40 -11.42 -0.30
CA PHE A 221 3.37 -11.09 0.67
C PHE A 221 3.66 -9.73 1.28
N MET A 222 2.67 -8.85 1.29
CA MET A 222 2.73 -7.51 1.82
C MET A 222 1.91 -7.43 3.11
N LYS A 223 2.51 -7.02 4.22
CA LYS A 223 1.80 -6.70 5.45
C LYS A 223 1.21 -5.28 5.39
N ASP A 224 -0.04 -5.11 5.81
CA ASP A 224 -0.64 -3.79 5.96
C ASP A 224 -0.09 -3.04 7.18
N MET A 225 0.87 -2.16 6.92
CA MET A 225 1.50 -1.29 7.91
C MET A 225 0.83 0.10 8.01
N GLY A 226 -0.18 0.38 7.19
CA GLY A 226 -0.75 1.73 7.06
C GLY A 226 -1.78 2.08 8.14
N VAL A 227 -2.32 1.09 8.83
CA VAL A 227 -3.26 1.26 9.94
C VAL A 227 -2.83 0.36 11.08
N SER A 228 -2.65 0.94 12.27
CA SER A 228 -2.21 0.18 13.45
C SER A 228 -3.16 -1.00 13.70
N LYS A 229 -2.58 -2.19 13.89
CA LYS A 229 -3.31 -3.45 14.17
C LYS A 229 -4.24 -3.95 13.04
N SER A 230 -4.18 -3.36 11.84
CA SER A 230 -4.87 -3.88 10.65
C SER A 230 -4.38 -5.30 10.35
N ARG A 231 -3.06 -5.47 10.22
CA ARG A 231 -2.38 -6.77 9.98
C ARG A 231 -3.04 -7.59 8.86
N ARG A 232 -3.66 -6.91 7.88
CA ARG A 232 -4.15 -7.53 6.65
C ARG A 232 -2.95 -7.96 5.80
N THR A 233 -3.10 -9.05 5.04
CA THR A 233 -2.08 -9.50 4.07
C THR A 233 -2.53 -9.15 2.66
N ASN A 234 -1.61 -8.59 1.89
CA ASN A 234 -1.75 -8.12 0.52
C ASN A 234 -2.99 -7.24 0.29
N PRO A 235 -3.41 -6.27 1.11
CA PRO A 235 -4.66 -5.57 0.81
C PRO A 235 -4.67 -4.92 -0.58
N VAL A 236 -5.73 -5.13 -1.37
CA VAL A 236 -5.78 -4.65 -2.77
C VAL A 236 -5.59 -3.13 -2.85
N ASP A 237 -6.14 -2.38 -1.89
CA ASP A 237 -6.00 -0.92 -1.79
C ASP A 237 -4.53 -0.49 -1.58
N VAL A 238 -3.83 -1.15 -0.67
CA VAL A 238 -2.41 -0.86 -0.38
C VAL A 238 -1.54 -1.29 -1.56
N MET A 239 -1.83 -2.43 -2.17
CA MET A 239 -1.14 -2.90 -3.37
C MET A 239 -1.31 -1.93 -4.54
N TYR A 240 -2.54 -1.44 -4.77
CA TYR A 240 -2.82 -0.46 -5.82
C TYR A 240 -2.01 0.83 -5.64
N GLY A 241 -1.92 1.32 -4.40
CA GLY A 241 -1.06 2.46 -4.08
C GLY A 241 0.43 2.16 -4.25
N ALA A 242 0.89 0.96 -3.89
CA ALA A 242 2.30 0.56 -4.03
C ALA A 242 2.73 0.27 -5.48
N PHE A 243 1.79 -0.10 -6.34
CA PHE A 243 2.04 -0.65 -7.67
C PHE A 243 2.90 0.22 -8.59
N PRO A 244 2.71 1.56 -8.66
CA PRO A 244 3.55 2.43 -9.49
C PRO A 244 5.04 2.34 -9.12
N ALA A 245 5.36 2.24 -7.84
CA ALA A 245 6.73 2.09 -7.37
C ALA A 245 7.30 0.72 -7.78
N PHE A 246 6.57 -0.38 -7.58
CA PHE A 246 7.06 -1.70 -7.97
C PHE A 246 7.27 -1.83 -9.47
N VAL A 247 6.37 -1.29 -10.28
CA VAL A 247 6.56 -1.27 -11.74
C VAL A 247 7.76 -0.41 -12.13
N TYR A 248 7.99 0.74 -11.48
CA TYR A 248 9.16 1.59 -11.73
C TYR A 248 10.48 0.87 -11.39
N PHE A 249 10.53 0.14 -10.28
CA PHE A 249 11.75 -0.56 -9.86
C PHE A 249 11.97 -1.89 -10.57
N ASN A 250 10.95 -2.76 -10.59
CA ASN A 250 11.02 -4.08 -11.19
C ASN A 250 9.62 -4.70 -11.36
N THR A 251 9.18 -4.90 -12.60
CA THR A 251 7.89 -5.51 -12.92
C THR A 251 7.73 -6.94 -12.40
N THR A 252 8.80 -7.68 -12.13
CA THR A 252 8.73 -9.00 -11.49
C THR A 252 8.22 -8.92 -10.05
N ILE A 253 8.55 -7.86 -9.29
CA ILE A 253 7.99 -7.65 -7.94
C ILE A 253 6.48 -7.44 -8.04
N ALA A 254 6.05 -6.64 -9.01
CA ALA A 254 4.64 -6.38 -9.28
C ALA A 254 3.87 -7.68 -9.63
N ARG A 255 4.47 -8.55 -10.46
CA ARG A 255 3.94 -9.87 -10.79
C ARG A 255 3.78 -10.74 -9.55
N ASP A 256 4.88 -10.94 -8.82
CA ASP A 256 4.94 -11.93 -7.74
C ASP A 256 4.10 -11.50 -6.52
N LEU A 257 3.80 -10.20 -6.38
CA LEU A 257 2.85 -9.65 -5.40
C LEU A 257 1.38 -9.95 -5.76
N LEU A 258 1.05 -10.02 -7.05
CA LEU A 258 -0.30 -10.36 -7.51
C LEU A 258 -0.58 -11.88 -7.49
N LEU A 259 0.45 -12.72 -7.61
CA LEU A 259 0.30 -14.18 -7.70
C LEU A 259 -0.49 -14.82 -6.54
N PRO A 260 -0.25 -14.49 -5.25
CA PRO A 260 -1.02 -15.08 -4.15
C PRO A 260 -2.54 -14.87 -4.26
N TYR A 261 -2.97 -13.71 -4.78
CA TYR A 261 -4.38 -13.43 -5.00
C TYR A 261 -4.98 -14.34 -6.05
N PHE A 262 -4.30 -14.41 -7.20
CA PHE A 262 -4.76 -15.17 -8.34
C PHE A 262 -4.90 -16.66 -8.02
N GLU A 263 -3.93 -17.23 -7.28
CA GLU A 263 -3.99 -18.62 -6.81
C GLU A 263 -5.18 -18.90 -5.88
N LEU A 264 -5.44 -18.01 -4.92
CA LEU A 264 -6.57 -18.15 -4.00
C LEU A 264 -7.93 -17.95 -4.69
N GLN A 265 -7.96 -17.09 -5.71
CA GLN A 265 -9.19 -16.78 -6.44
C GLN A 265 -9.62 -17.88 -7.41
N GLU A 266 -8.69 -18.67 -7.98
CA GLU A 266 -9.03 -19.82 -8.84
C GLU A 266 -9.95 -20.83 -8.12
N ASN A 267 -9.82 -20.95 -6.80
CA ASN A 267 -10.59 -21.87 -5.96
C ASN A 267 -11.72 -21.19 -5.18
N SER A 268 -11.94 -19.88 -5.39
CA SER A 268 -12.94 -19.12 -4.66
C SER A 268 -14.33 -19.23 -5.31
N PRO A 269 -15.41 -19.50 -4.54
CA PRO A 269 -16.77 -19.50 -5.08
C PRO A 269 -17.22 -18.11 -5.56
N TYR A 270 -16.49 -17.05 -5.22
CA TYR A 270 -16.77 -15.66 -5.58
C TYR A 270 -16.00 -15.20 -6.83
N ALA A 271 -14.89 -15.83 -7.21
CA ALA A 271 -14.04 -15.35 -8.32
C ALA A 271 -13.94 -16.31 -9.50
N ALA A 272 -14.50 -17.53 -9.39
CA ALA A 272 -14.46 -18.51 -10.47
C ALA A 272 -15.21 -18.02 -11.74
N PRO A 273 -14.64 -18.20 -12.95
CA PRO A 273 -15.20 -17.72 -14.23
C PRO A 273 -16.63 -18.19 -14.55
N ASP A 274 -17.07 -19.30 -13.92
CA ASP A 274 -18.29 -20.03 -14.30
C ASP A 274 -19.35 -20.14 -13.19
N ILE A 275 -19.11 -19.64 -11.97
CA ILE A 275 -19.96 -19.93 -10.79
C ILE A 275 -20.98 -18.80 -10.46
N GLY A 276 -20.85 -17.62 -11.09
CA GLY A 276 -21.56 -16.41 -10.69
C GLY A 276 -23.00 -16.20 -11.19
N LYS A 277 -23.61 -17.10 -11.99
CA LYS A 277 -24.99 -16.88 -12.47
C LYS A 277 -26.08 -17.49 -11.60
N ASP A 278 -25.83 -18.63 -10.95
CA ASP A 278 -26.89 -19.39 -10.28
C ASP A 278 -26.79 -19.38 -8.74
N SER A 279 -25.67 -18.91 -8.18
CA SER A 279 -25.39 -18.95 -6.72
C SER A 279 -25.71 -17.63 -5.98
N GLY A 280 -25.94 -16.53 -6.69
CA GLY A 280 -26.07 -15.20 -6.08
C GLY A 280 -24.74 -14.61 -5.58
N ALA A 281 -23.61 -15.28 -5.82
CA ALA A 281 -22.28 -14.79 -5.49
C ALA A 281 -21.78 -13.76 -6.52
N CYS A 282 -21.17 -12.67 -6.04
CA CYS A 282 -20.57 -11.63 -6.87
C CYS A 282 -19.31 -12.16 -7.57
N SER A 283 -19.25 -12.16 -8.91
CA SER A 283 -18.02 -12.46 -9.69
C SER A 283 -17.01 -11.30 -9.64
N CYS A 284 -16.51 -10.98 -8.45
CA CYS A 284 -15.65 -9.83 -8.19
C CYS A 284 -14.38 -10.19 -7.41
N SER A 285 -13.44 -9.25 -7.32
CA SER A 285 -12.22 -9.44 -6.51
C SER A 285 -12.53 -9.39 -5.01
N ILE A 286 -11.79 -10.19 -4.25
CA ILE A 286 -11.67 -10.09 -2.79
C ILE A 286 -10.86 -8.83 -2.39
N THR A 287 -10.97 -8.43 -1.12
CA THR A 287 -10.35 -7.19 -0.57
C THR A 287 -8.94 -7.39 -0.02
N ASP A 288 -8.73 -8.51 0.67
CA ASP A 288 -7.48 -8.97 1.23
C ASP A 288 -7.48 -10.51 1.29
N ILE A 289 -6.33 -11.13 1.53
CA ILE A 289 -6.21 -12.59 1.60
C ILE A 289 -6.27 -13.13 3.05
N THR A 290 -6.64 -12.30 4.03
CA THR A 290 -6.53 -12.58 5.48
C THR A 290 -7.85 -12.84 6.18
N GLN A 291 -8.84 -13.42 5.53
CA GLN A 291 -10.20 -13.36 6.05
C GLN A 291 -10.42 -14.06 7.41
N GLY A 292 -10.60 -13.28 8.47
CA GLY A 292 -10.72 -13.77 9.85
C GLY A 292 -9.38 -14.20 10.47
N THR A 293 -8.31 -14.20 9.69
CA THR A 293 -6.92 -14.34 10.13
C THR A 293 -6.23 -12.98 10.08
N LYS A 294 -4.93 -12.97 10.37
CA LYS A 294 -4.06 -11.80 10.26
C LYS A 294 -2.72 -12.29 9.76
N TYR A 295 -2.00 -11.43 9.05
CA TYR A 295 -0.59 -11.63 8.74
C TYR A 295 0.13 -12.16 9.99
N PRO A 296 0.93 -13.24 9.89
CA PRO A 296 1.40 -13.94 8.68
C PRO A 296 0.51 -15.10 8.19
N THR A 297 -0.66 -15.29 8.78
CA THR A 297 -1.55 -16.42 8.49
C THR A 297 -2.62 -16.03 7.47
N ILE A 298 -2.88 -16.90 6.50
CA ILE A 298 -3.82 -16.75 5.39
C ILE A 298 -4.86 -17.86 5.49
N SER A 299 -6.15 -17.51 5.36
CA SER A 299 -7.28 -18.43 5.38
C SER A 299 -8.06 -18.39 4.05
N ASP A 300 -9.11 -19.21 3.93
CA ASP A 300 -9.95 -19.22 2.73
C ASP A 300 -10.58 -17.85 2.44
N PRO A 301 -10.64 -17.45 1.15
CA PRO A 301 -11.38 -16.27 0.73
C PRO A 301 -12.88 -16.47 0.96
N THR A 302 -13.48 -15.48 1.58
CA THR A 302 -14.87 -15.33 1.98
C THR A 302 -15.42 -14.02 1.36
N ASP A 303 -16.71 -13.73 1.55
CA ASP A 303 -17.51 -12.81 0.73
C ASP A 303 -16.85 -11.45 0.42
N PRO A 304 -16.80 -11.01 -0.86
CA PRO A 304 -16.41 -9.64 -1.21
C PRO A 304 -17.23 -8.60 -0.44
N ASP A 305 -16.53 -7.77 0.35
CA ASP A 305 -17.13 -6.70 1.16
C ASP A 305 -17.65 -5.54 0.28
N THR A 306 -18.22 -4.53 0.93
CA THR A 306 -18.61 -3.21 0.42
C THR A 306 -17.59 -2.48 -0.47
N LEU A 307 -16.34 -2.98 -0.60
CA LEU A 307 -15.28 -2.47 -1.48
C LEU A 307 -15.15 -3.20 -2.83
N ALA A 308 -16.06 -4.14 -3.15
CA ALA A 308 -15.97 -5.00 -4.33
C ALA A 308 -15.66 -4.26 -5.65
N ILE A 309 -16.32 -3.13 -5.94
CA ILE A 309 -16.09 -2.34 -7.16
C ILE A 309 -14.67 -1.75 -7.18
N ASP A 310 -14.24 -1.17 -6.05
CA ASP A 310 -12.93 -0.50 -5.92
C ASP A 310 -11.78 -1.51 -6.08
N ASN A 311 -11.88 -2.65 -5.40
CA ASN A 311 -10.85 -3.70 -5.43
C ASN A 311 -10.82 -4.44 -6.77
N THR A 312 -11.99 -4.72 -7.35
CA THR A 312 -12.06 -5.33 -8.68
C THR A 312 -11.46 -4.41 -9.74
N GLY A 313 -11.76 -3.11 -9.66
CA GLY A 313 -11.16 -2.10 -10.53
C GLY A 313 -9.63 -2.06 -10.39
N SER A 314 -9.14 -2.02 -9.16
CA SER A 314 -7.71 -2.02 -8.84
C SER A 314 -6.98 -3.22 -9.43
N MET A 315 -7.52 -4.43 -9.25
CA MET A 315 -6.87 -5.65 -9.71
C MET A 315 -6.77 -5.72 -11.24
N LEU A 316 -7.83 -5.34 -11.97
CA LEU A 316 -7.79 -5.29 -13.43
C LEU A 316 -6.79 -4.25 -13.95
N ILE A 317 -6.75 -3.06 -13.32
CA ILE A 317 -5.78 -2.02 -13.68
C ILE A 317 -4.34 -2.49 -13.40
N MET A 318 -4.08 -3.09 -12.24
CA MET A 318 -2.74 -3.61 -11.89
C MET A 318 -2.30 -4.74 -12.82
N ALA A 319 -3.19 -5.68 -13.15
CA ALA A 319 -2.90 -6.77 -14.08
C ALA A 319 -2.56 -6.24 -15.49
N TYR A 320 -3.31 -5.24 -15.97
CA TYR A 320 -3.03 -4.60 -17.25
C TYR A 320 -1.75 -3.77 -17.22
N ALA A 321 -1.51 -3.01 -16.15
CA ALA A 321 -0.27 -2.27 -15.93
C ALA A 321 0.96 -3.19 -15.97
N HIS A 322 0.90 -4.34 -15.30
CA HIS A 322 1.95 -5.35 -15.40
C HIS A 322 2.14 -5.79 -16.86
N ALA A 323 1.07 -6.25 -17.52
CA ALA A 323 1.15 -6.79 -18.88
C ALA A 323 1.77 -5.80 -19.89
N VAL A 324 1.36 -4.52 -19.84
CA VAL A 324 1.88 -3.48 -20.74
C VAL A 324 3.32 -3.11 -20.42
N LYS A 325 3.69 -3.05 -19.13
CA LYS A 325 5.00 -2.55 -18.69
C LYS A 325 6.09 -3.63 -18.69
N SER A 326 5.73 -4.90 -18.51
CA SER A 326 6.64 -6.04 -18.56
C SER A 326 6.67 -6.75 -19.92
N GLY A 327 5.61 -6.59 -20.72
CA GLY A 327 5.37 -7.42 -21.91
C GLY A 327 4.87 -8.84 -21.58
N ASP A 328 4.60 -9.15 -20.30
CA ASP A 328 4.09 -10.45 -19.84
C ASP A 328 2.62 -10.35 -19.42
N GLY A 329 1.74 -10.83 -20.28
CA GLY A 329 0.30 -10.94 -19.99
C GLY A 329 -0.15 -12.28 -19.38
N SER A 330 0.75 -13.09 -18.82
CA SER A 330 0.41 -14.40 -18.24
C SER A 330 -0.58 -14.34 -17.07
N LEU A 331 -0.67 -13.20 -16.38
CA LEU A 331 -1.61 -12.96 -15.27
C LEU A 331 -3.03 -12.64 -15.74
N VAL A 332 -3.20 -12.27 -17.00
CA VAL A 332 -4.40 -11.60 -17.53
C VAL A 332 -5.47 -12.56 -18.05
N SER A 333 -5.11 -13.77 -18.48
CA SER A 333 -6.01 -14.70 -19.18
C SER A 333 -7.00 -15.46 -18.29
N ARG A 334 -7.03 -15.18 -16.97
CA ARG A 334 -7.59 -16.11 -15.98
C ARG A 334 -8.95 -15.72 -15.39
N TYR A 335 -9.45 -14.48 -15.55
CA TYR A 335 -10.63 -14.00 -14.79
C TYR A 335 -11.65 -13.21 -15.62
N ARG A 336 -12.94 -13.27 -15.20
CA ARG A 336 -14.08 -12.56 -15.82
C ARG A 336 -14.64 -11.40 -14.98
N TRP A 337 -13.78 -10.72 -14.23
CA TRP A 337 -14.17 -9.63 -13.33
C TRP A 337 -14.78 -8.42 -14.01
N ALA A 338 -14.49 -8.19 -15.29
CA ALA A 338 -15.06 -7.07 -16.03
C ALA A 338 -16.59 -7.16 -16.17
N ASP A 339 -17.17 -8.37 -16.22
CA ASP A 339 -18.62 -8.56 -16.30
C ASP A 339 -19.34 -7.98 -15.07
N PHE A 340 -18.76 -8.16 -13.89
CA PHE A 340 -19.26 -7.55 -12.66
C PHE A 340 -19.24 -6.02 -12.76
N LEU A 341 -18.12 -5.43 -13.19
CA LEU A 341 -17.99 -3.99 -13.31
C LEU A 341 -18.94 -3.39 -14.35
N VAL A 342 -19.17 -4.06 -15.49
CA VAL A 342 -20.14 -3.61 -16.51
C VAL A 342 -21.52 -3.39 -15.91
N SER A 343 -21.95 -4.26 -14.99
CA SER A 343 -23.27 -4.17 -14.35
C SER A 343 -23.33 -3.22 -13.15
N THR A 344 -22.20 -2.94 -12.48
CA THR A 344 -22.18 -2.25 -11.18
C THR A 344 -21.51 -0.88 -11.17
N THR A 345 -20.73 -0.53 -12.20
CA THR A 345 -19.93 0.71 -12.22
C THR A 345 -20.79 1.97 -12.08
N LEU A 346 -21.91 2.09 -12.82
CA LEU A 346 -22.84 3.24 -12.67
C LEU A 346 -23.85 3.05 -11.54
N ASN A 347 -24.25 1.79 -11.30
CA ASN A 347 -25.28 1.42 -10.35
C ASN A 347 -24.67 0.49 -9.29
N PRO A 348 -23.88 1.04 -8.35
CA PRO A 348 -23.22 0.22 -7.35
C PRO A 348 -24.23 -0.50 -6.47
N LEU A 349 -23.85 -1.68 -5.99
CA LEU A 349 -24.68 -2.45 -5.06
C LEU A 349 -24.96 -1.63 -3.78
N PRO A 350 -26.12 -1.79 -3.14
CA PRO A 350 -26.41 -1.14 -1.86
C PRO A 350 -25.30 -1.38 -0.84
N GLY A 351 -24.85 -0.32 -0.17
CA GLY A 351 -23.77 -0.39 0.82
C GLY A 351 -22.35 -0.29 0.24
N SER A 352 -22.18 -0.29 -1.08
CA SER A 352 -20.87 -0.06 -1.73
C SER A 352 -20.24 1.24 -1.24
N ARG A 353 -18.92 1.19 -1.02
CA ARG A 353 -18.11 2.33 -0.61
C ARG A 353 -16.81 2.41 -1.40
N THR A 354 -16.22 3.60 -1.41
CA THR A 354 -14.82 3.81 -1.83
C THR A 354 -13.87 3.47 -0.70
N ILE A 355 -12.57 3.37 -1.00
CA ILE A 355 -11.54 3.21 0.04
C ILE A 355 -11.50 4.40 1.03
N ASP A 356 -11.93 5.58 0.58
CA ASP A 356 -12.07 6.77 1.42
C ASP A 356 -13.39 6.78 2.24
N ASP A 357 -14.08 5.64 2.32
CA ASP A 357 -15.36 5.38 3.03
C ASP A 357 -16.56 6.21 2.54
N PHE A 358 -16.50 6.76 1.32
CA PHE A 358 -17.67 7.40 0.70
C PHE A 358 -18.66 6.36 0.19
N ARG A 359 -19.95 6.54 0.50
CA ARG A 359 -21.00 5.56 0.22
C ARG A 359 -21.99 6.03 -0.86
N GLY A 360 -22.60 5.05 -1.52
CA GLY A 360 -23.72 5.25 -2.43
C GLY A 360 -23.34 5.65 -3.85
N PRO A 361 -24.31 5.72 -4.77
CA PRO A 361 -24.08 5.93 -6.20
C PRO A 361 -23.49 7.29 -6.55
N GLY A 362 -23.08 7.43 -7.81
CA GLY A 362 -22.68 8.71 -8.41
C GLY A 362 -21.37 9.30 -7.91
N LYS A 363 -20.43 8.47 -7.40
CA LYS A 363 -19.10 8.92 -6.97
C LYS A 363 -18.16 8.93 -8.17
N ALA A 364 -17.90 10.09 -8.75
CA ALA A 364 -17.19 10.20 -10.03
C ALA A 364 -15.82 9.53 -10.02
N ASN A 365 -15.05 9.66 -8.92
CA ASN A 365 -13.73 9.05 -8.78
C ASN A 365 -13.77 7.51 -8.70
N LEU A 366 -14.84 6.91 -8.16
CA LEU A 366 -15.03 5.46 -8.17
C LEU A 366 -15.51 4.97 -9.53
N VAL A 367 -16.46 5.69 -10.13
CA VAL A 367 -17.03 5.33 -11.42
C VAL A 367 -15.95 5.33 -12.51
N ILE A 368 -15.07 6.35 -12.54
CA ILE A 368 -13.99 6.40 -13.53
C ILE A 368 -12.99 5.25 -13.36
N LYS A 369 -12.71 4.82 -12.11
CA LYS A 369 -11.90 3.62 -11.85
C LYS A 369 -12.52 2.37 -12.45
N GLY A 370 -13.83 2.17 -12.28
CA GLY A 370 -14.57 1.06 -12.88
C GLY A 370 -14.52 1.09 -14.41
N ILE A 371 -14.67 2.27 -15.02
CA ILE A 371 -14.57 2.46 -16.47
C ILE A 371 -13.18 2.09 -16.99
N LEU A 372 -12.12 2.65 -16.38
CA LEU A 372 -10.73 2.37 -16.79
C LEU A 372 -10.35 0.90 -16.55
N ALA A 373 -10.94 0.24 -15.56
CA ALA A 373 -10.75 -1.19 -15.33
C ALA A 373 -11.44 -2.08 -16.39
N ILE A 374 -12.66 -1.73 -16.81
CA ILE A 374 -13.33 -2.40 -17.93
C ILE A 374 -12.50 -2.21 -19.21
N PHE A 375 -12.02 -0.99 -19.46
CA PHE A 375 -11.15 -0.69 -20.60
C PHE A 375 -9.82 -1.44 -20.53
N SER A 376 -9.21 -1.53 -19.34
CA SER A 376 -8.01 -2.34 -19.10
C SER A 376 -8.24 -3.79 -19.52
N MET A 377 -9.35 -4.40 -19.09
CA MET A 377 -9.73 -5.74 -19.54
C MET A 377 -9.97 -5.81 -21.05
N ALA A 378 -10.57 -4.79 -21.65
CA ALA A 378 -10.79 -4.76 -23.10
C ALA A 378 -9.49 -4.75 -23.90
N LYS A 379 -8.43 -4.10 -23.39
CA LYS A 379 -7.11 -3.99 -24.02
C LYS A 379 -6.12 -5.09 -23.67
N MET A 380 -6.50 -5.97 -22.74
CA MET A 380 -5.66 -7.07 -22.29
C MET A 380 -5.33 -8.10 -23.39
N ASN A 381 -6.20 -8.28 -24.39
CA ASN A 381 -5.93 -9.17 -25.53
C ASN A 381 -4.79 -8.66 -26.43
N GLU A 382 -4.65 -7.35 -26.59
CA GLU A 382 -3.61 -6.72 -27.39
C GLU A 382 -2.22 -6.94 -26.75
N ALA A 383 -2.15 -7.03 -25.42
CA ALA A 383 -0.94 -7.37 -24.68
C ALA A 383 -0.62 -8.89 -24.65
N THR A 384 -1.62 -9.76 -24.83
CA THR A 384 -1.48 -11.23 -24.68
C THR A 384 -1.56 -12.02 -25.99
N GLY A 385 -1.97 -11.39 -27.10
CA GLY A 385 -2.29 -12.09 -28.35
C GLY A 385 -3.53 -12.99 -28.25
N SER A 386 -4.44 -12.73 -27.31
CA SER A 386 -5.63 -13.56 -27.06
C SER A 386 -6.62 -13.58 -28.24
N SER A 387 -7.24 -14.73 -28.48
CA SER A 387 -8.16 -14.98 -29.60
C SER A 387 -9.62 -14.57 -29.33
N ASN A 388 -10.00 -14.22 -28.09
CA ASN A 388 -11.38 -13.84 -27.73
C ASN A 388 -11.70 -12.37 -28.05
N THR A 389 -11.44 -11.97 -29.30
CA THR A 389 -11.54 -10.58 -29.77
C THR A 389 -12.95 -10.00 -29.61
N THR A 390 -14.00 -10.81 -29.81
CA THR A 390 -15.40 -10.35 -29.71
C THR A 390 -15.79 -9.90 -28.31
N TYR A 391 -15.42 -10.66 -27.27
CA TYR A 391 -15.72 -10.28 -25.89
C TYR A 391 -14.96 -9.00 -25.49
N MET A 392 -13.70 -8.91 -25.87
CA MET A 392 -12.85 -7.75 -25.59
C MET A 392 -13.37 -6.48 -26.27
N LEU A 393 -13.74 -6.55 -27.55
CA LEU A 393 -14.39 -5.45 -28.27
C LEU A 393 -15.70 -5.03 -27.58
N SER A 394 -16.49 -5.99 -27.09
CA SER A 394 -17.71 -5.66 -26.36
C SER A 394 -17.41 -4.90 -25.06
N LEU A 395 -16.35 -5.25 -24.33
CA LEU A 395 -15.93 -4.51 -23.12
C LEU A 395 -15.45 -3.09 -23.48
N GLU A 396 -14.75 -2.93 -24.60
CA GLU A 396 -14.32 -1.62 -25.10
C GLU A 396 -15.53 -0.72 -25.39
N ASP A 397 -16.52 -1.23 -26.13
CA ASP A 397 -17.77 -0.51 -26.42
C ASP A 397 -18.51 -0.11 -25.13
N HIS A 398 -18.57 -1.01 -24.15
CA HIS A 398 -19.17 -0.70 -22.84
C HIS A 398 -18.39 0.39 -22.11
N ALA A 399 -17.05 0.29 -22.04
CA ALA A 399 -16.22 1.30 -21.38
C ALA A 399 -16.40 2.69 -22.03
N ILE A 400 -16.46 2.75 -23.37
CA ILE A 400 -16.71 4.00 -24.11
C ILE A 400 -18.09 4.57 -23.78
N ALA A 401 -19.14 3.75 -23.80
CA ALA A 401 -20.50 4.19 -23.48
C ALA A 401 -20.61 4.69 -22.02
N LEU A 402 -19.99 3.98 -21.07
CA LEU A 402 -19.93 4.38 -19.68
C LEU A 402 -19.14 5.68 -19.48
N TYR A 403 -18.04 5.86 -20.21
CA TYR A 403 -17.25 7.10 -20.19
C TYR A 403 -18.01 8.30 -20.74
N GLN A 404 -18.76 8.13 -21.83
CA GLN A 404 -19.63 9.20 -22.37
C GLN A 404 -20.69 9.61 -21.34
N ASN A 405 -21.29 8.63 -20.66
CA ASN A 405 -22.25 8.91 -19.59
C ASN A 405 -21.58 9.59 -18.38
N TRP A 406 -20.41 9.12 -17.96
CA TRP A 406 -19.62 9.73 -16.89
C TRP A 406 -19.27 11.19 -17.23
N THR A 407 -18.86 11.47 -18.47
CA THR A 407 -18.55 12.83 -18.91
C THR A 407 -19.78 13.74 -18.79
N GLN A 408 -20.95 13.30 -19.26
CA GLN A 408 -22.20 14.06 -19.14
C GLN A 408 -22.64 14.30 -17.70
N GLN A 409 -22.39 13.34 -16.80
CA GLN A 409 -22.85 13.40 -15.42
C GLN A 409 -21.84 14.01 -14.45
N ALA A 410 -20.54 13.93 -14.71
CA ALA A 410 -19.48 14.30 -13.78
C ALA A 410 -18.77 15.58 -14.20
N VAL A 411 -18.51 15.77 -15.50
CA VAL A 411 -17.68 16.88 -15.99
C VAL A 411 -18.54 18.13 -16.16
N THR A 412 -18.07 19.25 -15.61
CA THR A 412 -18.66 20.58 -15.80
C THR A 412 -17.73 21.45 -16.64
N GLU A 413 -18.13 22.70 -16.89
CA GLU A 413 -17.27 23.68 -17.55
C GLU A 413 -15.99 24.02 -16.77
N THR A 414 -15.98 23.78 -15.45
CA THR A 414 -14.85 24.16 -14.58
C THR A 414 -14.13 22.97 -13.95
N HIS A 415 -14.84 21.93 -13.56
CA HIS A 415 -14.28 20.80 -12.81
C HIS A 415 -15.12 19.52 -12.91
N ILE A 416 -14.57 18.42 -12.41
CA ILE A 416 -15.24 17.15 -12.24
C ILE A 416 -15.95 17.15 -10.88
N LYS A 417 -17.27 16.97 -10.90
CA LYS A 417 -18.08 16.79 -9.71
C LYS A 417 -17.66 15.52 -8.98
N TYR A 418 -17.50 15.58 -7.66
CA TYR A 418 -17.24 14.38 -6.88
C TYR A 418 -18.49 13.50 -6.73
N ILE A 419 -19.66 14.13 -6.62
CA ILE A 419 -20.98 13.52 -6.55
C ILE A 419 -21.85 14.08 -7.68
N TYR A 420 -22.40 13.21 -8.54
CA TYR A 420 -23.15 13.63 -9.74
C TYR A 420 -24.26 14.65 -9.46
N ASP A 421 -25.03 14.43 -8.39
CA ASP A 421 -26.19 15.25 -8.02
C ASP A 421 -25.83 16.49 -7.20
N VAL A 422 -24.54 16.75 -6.96
CA VAL A 422 -24.07 17.91 -6.18
C VAL A 422 -23.10 18.73 -7.04
N PRO A 423 -23.57 19.75 -7.77
CA PRO A 423 -22.77 20.50 -8.74
C PRO A 423 -21.49 21.12 -8.21
N GLU A 424 -21.49 21.56 -6.95
CA GLU A 424 -20.34 22.22 -6.30
C GLU A 424 -19.36 21.22 -5.65
N SER A 425 -19.67 19.92 -5.70
CA SER A 425 -18.83 18.92 -5.03
C SER A 425 -17.55 18.67 -5.79
N TRP A 426 -16.42 18.59 -5.09
CA TRP A 426 -15.15 18.21 -5.68
C TRP A 426 -14.31 17.37 -4.70
N GLY A 427 -13.31 16.68 -5.23
CA GLY A 427 -12.36 15.89 -4.45
C GLY A 427 -11.11 15.57 -5.26
N LEU A 428 -10.22 14.76 -4.68
CA LEU A 428 -9.03 14.28 -5.37
C LEU A 428 -9.42 13.22 -6.41
N MET A 429 -9.18 13.52 -7.68
CA MET A 429 -9.49 12.63 -8.81
C MET A 429 -8.31 11.72 -9.13
N TYR A 430 -7.75 11.05 -8.12
CA TYR A 430 -6.56 10.22 -8.26
C TYR A 430 -6.76 9.00 -9.18
N ASN A 431 -7.99 8.54 -9.41
CA ASN A 431 -8.27 7.46 -10.36
C ASN A 431 -8.28 7.91 -11.82
N LEU A 432 -7.92 9.17 -12.13
CA LEU A 432 -7.54 9.56 -13.51
C LEU A 432 -6.12 9.05 -13.86
N PHE A 433 -5.30 8.73 -12.84
CA PHE A 433 -3.91 8.31 -13.03
C PHE A 433 -3.72 7.11 -13.97
N PRO A 434 -4.51 6.01 -13.91
CA PRO A 434 -4.30 4.86 -14.78
C PRO A 434 -4.40 5.18 -16.27
N ASP A 435 -5.28 6.11 -16.66
CA ASP A 435 -5.44 6.54 -18.05
C ASP A 435 -4.14 7.17 -18.59
N ILE A 436 -3.54 8.04 -17.78
CA ILE A 436 -2.29 8.74 -18.08
C ILE A 436 -1.10 7.77 -18.01
N TRP A 437 -1.04 6.95 -16.97
CA TRP A 437 0.08 6.05 -16.71
C TRP A 437 0.22 4.96 -17.79
N LEU A 438 -0.92 4.47 -18.29
CA LEU A 438 -1.01 3.38 -19.25
C LEU A 438 -1.37 3.86 -20.66
N ASN A 439 -1.36 5.17 -20.90
CA ASN A 439 -1.66 5.80 -22.19
C ASN A 439 -2.98 5.28 -22.81
N MET A 440 -4.04 5.17 -22.00
CA MET A 440 -5.34 4.69 -22.47
C MET A 440 -6.06 5.72 -23.35
N ASN A 441 -5.76 7.01 -23.18
CA ASN A 441 -6.32 8.13 -23.94
C ASN A 441 -7.85 8.16 -23.95
N MET A 442 -8.50 7.73 -22.86
CA MET A 442 -9.94 7.88 -22.67
C MET A 442 -10.29 9.27 -22.17
N ILE A 443 -9.49 9.81 -21.24
CA ILE A 443 -9.76 11.11 -20.64
C ILE A 443 -9.17 12.21 -21.53
N SER A 444 -9.98 13.22 -21.85
CA SER A 444 -9.52 14.30 -22.73
C SER A 444 -8.54 15.23 -22.03
N ASN A 445 -7.55 15.74 -22.77
CA ASN A 445 -6.62 16.74 -22.25
C ASN A 445 -7.34 17.99 -21.73
N ASP A 446 -8.44 18.40 -22.35
CA ASP A 446 -9.25 19.53 -21.89
C ASP A 446 -9.84 19.25 -20.51
N THR A 447 -10.35 18.03 -20.26
CA THR A 447 -10.84 17.61 -18.94
C THR A 447 -9.72 17.64 -17.89
N LEU A 448 -8.53 17.13 -18.22
CA LEU A 448 -7.37 17.16 -17.32
C LEU A 448 -6.91 18.59 -17.01
N THR A 449 -6.90 19.44 -18.03
CA THR A 449 -6.51 20.86 -17.94
C THR A 449 -7.49 21.64 -17.07
N HIS A 450 -8.79 21.54 -17.34
CA HIS A 450 -9.82 22.20 -16.52
C HIS A 450 -9.78 21.72 -15.07
N GLN A 451 -9.61 20.42 -14.84
CA GLN A 451 -9.50 19.89 -13.47
C GLN A 451 -8.25 20.42 -12.74
N ALA A 452 -7.11 20.51 -13.42
CA ALA A 452 -5.89 21.06 -12.86
C ALA A 452 -6.06 22.57 -12.54
N ASP A 453 -6.60 23.35 -13.47
CA ASP A 453 -6.90 24.77 -13.26
C ASP A 453 -7.87 24.99 -12.10
N PHE A 454 -8.87 24.11 -11.93
CA PHE A 454 -9.75 24.15 -10.77
C PHE A 454 -8.98 23.92 -9.47
N TYR A 455 -8.07 22.94 -9.42
CA TYR A 455 -7.26 22.69 -8.23
C TYR A 455 -6.41 23.88 -7.83
N LYS A 456 -5.90 24.67 -8.78
CA LYS A 456 -5.14 25.90 -8.50
C LYS A 456 -5.84 26.86 -7.53
N ASN A 457 -7.17 26.92 -7.59
CA ASN A 457 -7.97 27.77 -6.70
C ASN A 457 -8.24 27.10 -5.34
N GLN A 458 -8.21 25.76 -5.27
CA GLN A 458 -8.42 25.00 -4.04
C GLN A 458 -7.14 24.84 -3.22
N THR A 459 -5.98 24.82 -3.88
CA THR A 459 -4.64 24.76 -3.26
C THR A 459 -4.19 26.11 -2.69
N GLY A 460 -5.03 27.15 -2.72
CA GLY A 460 -4.81 28.44 -2.05
C GLY A 460 -5.02 28.37 -0.53
N GLU A 461 -6.07 29.04 -0.01
CA GLU A 461 -6.31 29.33 1.41
C GLU A 461 -6.35 28.11 2.39
N GLN A 462 -6.34 26.87 1.90
CA GLN A 462 -6.52 25.64 2.70
C GLN A 462 -5.29 24.69 2.75
N SER A 463 -4.15 25.02 2.13
CA SER A 463 -3.22 24.00 1.62
C SER A 463 -1.86 23.84 2.30
N ALA A 464 -1.49 24.63 3.32
CA ALA A 464 -0.13 24.58 3.88
C ALA A 464 0.29 23.17 4.32
N LEU A 465 -0.67 22.34 4.74
CA LEU A 465 -0.42 20.96 5.12
C LEU A 465 -1.04 19.94 4.18
N GLY A 466 -1.61 20.32 3.02
CA GLY A 466 -2.17 19.35 2.08
C GLY A 466 -3.52 19.75 1.50
N VAL A 467 -3.83 19.17 0.33
CA VAL A 467 -5.14 19.35 -0.32
C VAL A 467 -6.16 18.41 0.32
N GLN A 468 -7.24 18.98 0.85
CA GLN A 468 -8.34 18.22 1.44
C GLN A 468 -9.04 17.35 0.40
N ASN A 469 -9.55 16.19 0.83
CA ASN A 469 -10.43 15.36 0.00
C ASN A 469 -11.88 15.62 0.38
N PHE A 470 -12.67 16.26 -0.49
CA PHE A 470 -14.10 16.54 -0.27
C PHE A 470 -14.41 17.46 0.94
N HIS A 471 -13.57 18.46 1.23
CA HIS A 471 -13.80 19.50 2.26
C HIS A 471 -14.13 18.99 3.68
N ASN A 472 -13.44 17.95 4.14
CA ASN A 472 -13.70 17.33 5.44
C ASN A 472 -12.55 17.50 6.45
N ASP A 473 -11.69 18.51 6.28
CA ASP A 473 -10.47 18.71 7.06
C ASP A 473 -9.59 17.44 7.12
N THR A 474 -9.63 16.59 6.09
CA THR A 474 -8.83 15.36 6.03
C THR A 474 -8.01 15.34 4.75
N VAL A 475 -6.70 15.12 4.92
CA VAL A 475 -5.75 14.92 3.83
C VAL A 475 -5.37 13.44 3.77
N PHE A 476 -5.32 12.91 2.56
CA PHE A 476 -4.80 11.58 2.24
C PHE A 476 -3.51 11.76 1.42
N PRO A 477 -2.33 11.86 2.05
CA PRO A 477 -1.10 12.30 1.37
C PRO A 477 -0.70 11.41 0.19
N HIS A 478 -0.96 10.11 0.27
CA HIS A 478 -0.73 9.18 -0.83
C HIS A 478 -1.63 9.47 -2.04
N TRP A 479 -2.91 9.80 -1.83
CA TRP A 479 -3.82 10.25 -2.90
C TRP A 479 -3.49 11.64 -3.41
N THR A 480 -3.05 12.56 -2.55
CA THR A 480 -2.53 13.87 -2.94
C THR A 480 -1.35 13.73 -3.92
N LEU A 481 -0.40 12.83 -3.61
CA LEU A 481 0.73 12.53 -4.49
C LEU A 481 0.32 11.83 -5.79
N LEU A 482 -0.67 10.93 -5.74
CA LEU A 482 -1.20 10.29 -6.96
C LEU A 482 -1.92 11.28 -7.87
N THR A 483 -2.70 12.21 -7.29
CA THR A 483 -3.32 13.32 -8.03
C THR A 483 -2.29 14.27 -8.61
N ALA A 484 -1.16 14.53 -7.94
CA ALA A 484 -0.06 15.29 -8.55
C ALA A 484 0.43 14.63 -9.85
N ALA A 485 0.43 13.29 -9.91
CA ALA A 485 0.77 12.54 -11.11
C ALA A 485 -0.30 12.57 -12.22
N THR A 486 -1.46 13.18 -11.99
CA THR A 486 -2.48 13.42 -13.02
C THR A 486 -2.41 14.82 -13.64
N ILE A 487 -1.60 15.72 -13.08
CA ILE A 487 -1.47 17.09 -13.57
C ILE A 487 -0.70 17.10 -14.91
N PRO A 488 -1.19 17.83 -15.93
CA PRO A 488 -0.48 18.02 -17.20
C PRO A 488 0.93 18.60 -17.01
N ASP A 489 1.90 18.17 -17.84
CA ASP A 489 3.30 18.59 -17.69
C ASP A 489 3.51 20.11 -17.88
N ASN A 490 2.67 20.77 -18.69
CA ASN A 490 2.69 22.23 -18.89
C ASN A 490 2.05 23.02 -17.74
N MET A 491 1.56 22.35 -16.69
CA MET A 491 0.94 22.92 -15.50
C MET A 491 1.69 22.49 -14.22
N SER A 492 3.02 22.45 -14.31
CA SER A 492 3.90 21.96 -13.24
C SER A 492 3.80 22.78 -11.94
N ASP A 493 3.42 24.05 -12.02
CA ASP A 493 3.19 24.90 -10.84
C ASP A 493 2.11 24.32 -9.92
N ILE A 494 1.03 23.78 -10.50
CA ILE A 494 -0.05 23.14 -9.75
C ILE A 494 0.45 21.82 -9.15
N ARG A 495 1.11 20.97 -9.95
CA ARG A 495 1.73 19.72 -9.47
C ARG A 495 2.64 19.96 -8.27
N ASP A 496 3.50 20.97 -8.37
CA ASP A 496 4.50 21.27 -7.34
C ASP A 496 3.85 21.78 -6.05
N GLN A 497 2.68 22.43 -6.11
CA GLN A 497 1.90 22.78 -4.92
C GLN A 497 1.40 21.53 -4.17
N PHE A 498 0.93 20.50 -4.87
CA PHE A 498 0.57 19.23 -4.23
C PHE A 498 1.78 18.60 -3.52
N ILE A 499 2.94 18.57 -4.19
CA ILE A 499 4.18 18.01 -3.63
C ILE A 499 4.64 18.83 -2.42
N SER A 500 4.68 20.15 -2.54
CA SER A 500 5.12 21.06 -1.49
C SER A 500 4.26 20.94 -0.24
N SER A 501 2.94 20.79 -0.40
CA SER A 501 2.04 20.60 0.74
C SER A 501 2.34 19.34 1.55
N ILE A 502 2.76 18.25 0.88
CA ILE A 502 3.16 17.01 1.55
C ILE A 502 4.56 17.14 2.14
N HIS A 503 5.49 17.77 1.43
CA HIS A 503 6.82 18.08 1.94
C HIS A 503 6.76 18.89 3.24
N GLN A 504 5.99 19.97 3.27
CA GLN A 504 5.77 20.79 4.47
C GLN A 504 5.21 19.97 5.64
N ARG A 505 4.28 19.03 5.37
CA ARG A 505 3.77 18.13 6.41
C ARG A 505 4.83 17.16 6.92
N VAL A 506 5.62 16.56 6.04
CA VAL A 506 6.64 15.56 6.38
C VAL A 506 7.75 16.17 7.23
N PHE A 507 8.18 17.38 6.90
CA PHE A 507 9.30 18.08 7.54
C PHE A 507 8.88 19.05 8.65
N ASN A 508 7.61 19.02 9.07
CA ASN A 508 7.16 19.75 10.25
C ASN A 508 7.55 19.01 11.54
N GLY A 509 8.55 19.52 12.25
CA GLY A 509 9.08 18.95 13.49
C GLY A 509 8.13 19.01 14.71
N SER A 510 6.94 19.61 14.60
CA SER A 510 5.95 19.61 15.69
C SER A 510 5.17 18.31 15.84
N GLU A 511 5.20 17.44 14.82
CA GLU A 511 4.38 16.23 14.77
C GLU A 511 5.15 14.97 15.19
N TYR A 512 4.50 14.11 15.97
CA TYR A 512 5.11 12.87 16.47
C TYR A 512 5.31 11.80 15.38
N PHE A 513 4.41 11.75 14.39
CA PHE A 513 4.49 10.80 13.26
C PHE A 513 4.90 11.53 11.97
N SER A 514 5.96 11.04 11.31
CA SER A 514 6.54 11.69 10.13
C SER A 514 5.56 11.81 8.96
N LEU A 515 4.80 10.75 8.63
CA LEU A 515 3.70 10.85 7.66
C LEU A 515 2.65 9.73 7.85
N PRO A 516 1.49 10.02 8.47
CA PRO A 516 0.39 9.05 8.56
C PRO A 516 -0.38 8.98 7.24
N ILE A 517 -1.11 7.87 7.01
CA ILE A 517 -1.95 7.72 5.79
C ILE A 517 -3.12 8.71 5.72
N LYS A 518 -3.48 9.34 6.84
CA LYS A 518 -4.45 10.45 6.90
C LYS A 518 -4.15 11.37 8.07
N TYR A 519 -4.39 12.67 7.88
CA TYR A 519 -4.22 13.68 8.93
C TYR A 519 -5.13 14.88 8.68
N LYS A 520 -5.28 15.73 9.71
CA LYS A 520 -6.09 16.95 9.60
C LYS A 520 -5.36 18.03 8.82
N SER A 521 -6.00 18.64 7.82
CA SER A 521 -5.39 19.75 7.07
C SER A 521 -5.13 20.98 7.95
N SER A 522 -5.97 21.21 8.96
CA SER A 522 -5.92 22.37 9.84
C SER A 522 -4.79 22.32 10.88
N THR A 523 -4.42 21.12 11.34
CA THR A 523 -3.44 20.95 12.42
C THR A 523 -2.24 20.09 12.07
N GLY A 524 -2.32 19.26 11.02
CA GLY A 524 -1.32 18.24 10.73
C GLY A 524 -1.46 16.97 11.58
N GLU A 525 -2.37 16.96 12.56
CA GLU A 525 -2.56 15.85 13.50
C GLU A 525 -3.00 14.57 12.76
N GLY A 526 -2.28 13.48 12.97
CA GLY A 526 -2.60 12.18 12.37
C GLY A 526 -3.95 11.63 12.84
N ILE A 527 -4.76 11.10 11.91
CA ILE A 527 -6.08 10.55 12.20
C ILE A 527 -5.99 9.02 12.27
N GLY A 528 -6.56 8.41 13.31
CA GLY A 528 -6.69 6.94 13.40
C GLY A 528 -5.52 6.21 14.06
N GLY A 529 -4.67 6.91 14.81
CA GLY A 529 -3.68 6.28 15.69
C GLY A 529 -2.48 5.66 14.97
N GLY A 530 -1.57 6.52 14.50
CA GLY A 530 -0.14 6.25 14.61
C GLY A 530 0.49 5.12 13.79
N ALA A 531 -0.03 4.78 12.62
CA ALA A 531 0.73 3.98 11.67
C ALA A 531 1.58 4.90 10.77
N SER A 532 2.89 4.73 10.85
CA SER A 532 3.91 5.38 10.01
C SER A 532 4.64 4.29 9.22
N GLY A 533 4.54 4.28 7.89
CA GLY A 533 5.23 3.25 7.08
C GLY A 533 4.36 2.45 6.11
N SER A 534 3.32 3.03 5.50
CA SER A 534 2.48 2.29 4.54
C SER A 534 3.15 2.17 3.17
N ALA A 535 3.12 0.96 2.58
CA ALA A 535 3.52 0.78 1.19
C ALA A 535 2.61 1.50 0.18
N MET A 536 1.42 1.92 0.60
CA MET A 536 0.51 2.75 -0.21
C MET A 536 1.15 4.06 -0.68
N PHE A 537 2.22 4.53 -0.03
CA PHE A 537 3.03 5.66 -0.49
C PHE A 537 3.83 5.40 -1.77
N GLY A 538 3.77 4.20 -2.35
CA GLY A 538 4.23 3.98 -3.73
C GLY A 538 3.54 4.87 -4.76
N THR A 539 2.41 5.49 -4.42
CA THR A 539 1.78 6.53 -5.25
C THR A 539 2.69 7.72 -5.51
N ALA A 540 3.64 7.99 -4.60
CA ALA A 540 4.66 9.02 -4.78
C ALA A 540 5.46 8.78 -6.06
N TYR A 541 5.68 7.52 -6.46
CA TYR A 541 6.39 7.15 -7.69
C TYR A 541 5.54 7.33 -8.96
N GLY A 542 4.27 7.74 -8.87
CA GLY A 542 3.39 7.89 -10.04
C GLY A 542 3.98 8.81 -11.13
N LEU A 543 4.63 9.91 -10.74
CA LEU A 543 5.30 10.84 -11.67
C LEU A 543 6.49 10.21 -12.40
N LEU A 544 7.27 9.37 -11.74
CA LEU A 544 8.38 8.65 -12.36
C LEU A 544 7.88 7.45 -13.19
N ALA A 545 6.88 6.72 -12.68
CA ALA A 545 6.31 5.55 -13.33
C ALA A 545 5.57 5.89 -14.64
N ARG A 546 4.97 7.10 -14.76
CA ARG A 546 4.37 7.56 -16.02
C ARG A 546 5.39 7.91 -17.11
N ARG A 547 6.61 8.29 -16.72
CA ARG A 547 7.73 8.54 -17.66
C ARG A 547 8.44 7.26 -18.08
N TYR A 548 8.24 6.17 -17.34
CA TYR A 548 8.85 4.88 -17.67
C TYR A 548 8.26 4.31 -18.97
N VAL A 549 9.13 4.21 -19.98
CA VAL A 549 8.86 3.58 -21.28
C VAL A 549 9.27 2.11 -21.19
N PRO A 550 8.43 1.14 -21.63
CA PRO A 550 8.76 -0.28 -21.57
C PRO A 550 10.05 -0.62 -22.35
N PRO A 551 10.82 -1.66 -21.94
CA PRO A 551 12.07 -2.03 -22.63
C PRO A 551 11.92 -2.76 -23.99
N LEU A 552 10.73 -2.86 -24.59
CA LEU A 552 10.50 -3.66 -25.80
C LEU A 552 9.55 -2.96 -26.78
N ASP A 553 9.75 -3.22 -28.08
CA ASP A 553 8.93 -2.83 -29.24
C ASP A 553 7.48 -3.38 -29.16
N MET A 554 6.74 -3.01 -28.12
CA MET A 554 5.29 -3.08 -28.14
C MET A 554 4.79 -1.91 -28.98
N PRO A 555 3.80 -2.09 -29.87
CA PRO A 555 3.23 -0.99 -30.63
C PRO A 555 2.77 0.10 -29.66
N VAL A 556 3.49 1.22 -29.61
CA VAL A 556 3.02 2.43 -28.94
C VAL A 556 1.72 2.81 -29.64
N PHE A 557 0.62 2.71 -28.91
CA PHE A 557 -0.73 2.90 -29.45
C PHE A 557 -0.87 4.26 -30.14
N MET A 558 -1.14 4.26 -31.45
CA MET A 558 -1.93 5.32 -32.06
C MET A 558 -3.40 4.99 -31.82
N THR A 559 -3.94 5.40 -30.67
CA THR A 559 -5.39 5.46 -30.52
C THR A 559 -5.92 6.47 -31.54
N LYS A 560 -7.02 6.14 -32.25
CA LYS A 560 -7.76 7.13 -33.02
C LYS A 560 -8.07 8.27 -32.07
N ASN A 561 -7.65 9.50 -32.40
CA ASN A 561 -8.10 10.71 -31.72
C ASN A 561 -9.62 10.60 -31.52
N PHE A 562 -10.06 10.52 -30.27
CA PHE A 562 -11.47 10.61 -29.94
C PHE A 562 -11.89 12.05 -30.26
N SER A 563 -12.33 12.28 -31.49
CA SER A 563 -12.99 13.52 -31.88
C SER A 563 -14.26 13.64 -31.03
N GLN A 564 -14.25 14.56 -30.06
CA GLN A 564 -15.47 14.99 -29.41
C GLN A 564 -16.42 15.58 -30.47
N PRO A 565 -17.75 15.43 -30.31
CA PRO A 565 -18.67 16.30 -31.02
C PRO A 565 -18.45 17.73 -30.53
N ASN A 566 -18.00 18.63 -31.42
CA ASN A 566 -17.96 20.07 -31.16
C ASN A 566 -19.32 20.53 -30.63
N VAL A 567 -19.35 21.00 -29.38
CA VAL A 567 -20.43 21.87 -28.91
C VAL A 567 -19.95 23.30 -29.13
N ASP A 568 -20.13 23.79 -30.36
CA ASP A 568 -19.84 25.18 -30.70
C ASP A 568 -20.88 26.09 -30.02
N PHE A 569 -20.47 26.86 -29.01
CA PHE A 569 -21.23 28.01 -28.53
C PHE A 569 -21.13 29.15 -29.56
N VAL A 570 -22.06 29.18 -30.52
CA VAL A 570 -22.25 30.32 -31.42
C VAL A 570 -23.45 31.15 -30.95
N VAL A 571 -23.17 32.36 -30.45
CA VAL A 571 -24.18 33.39 -30.19
C VAL A 571 -24.51 34.11 -31.49
N HIS A 572 -25.72 33.91 -32.03
CA HIS A 572 -26.31 34.80 -33.05
C HIS A 572 -27.83 34.96 -32.91
N PRO A 573 -28.38 36.13 -33.33
CA PRO A 573 -29.62 36.69 -32.81
C PRO A 573 -30.92 36.12 -33.41
N TYR A 574 -31.98 36.30 -32.63
CA TYR A 574 -33.33 35.73 -32.74
C TYR A 574 -34.09 36.05 -34.04
N SER A 575 -34.79 35.05 -34.61
CA SER A 575 -35.94 35.20 -35.50
C SER A 575 -36.82 33.92 -35.53
N PRO A 576 -38.15 34.04 -35.77
CA PRO A 576 -39.18 33.18 -35.15
C PRO A 576 -39.49 31.86 -35.90
N PRO A 577 -40.22 30.92 -35.24
CA PRO A 577 -40.21 29.50 -35.61
C PRO A 577 -41.27 29.10 -36.66
N ARG A 578 -40.95 28.03 -37.42
CA ARG A 578 -41.88 27.21 -38.20
C ARG A 578 -41.70 25.71 -37.84
N PRO A 579 -42.75 24.88 -38.01
CA PRO A 579 -43.12 23.85 -37.04
C PRO A 579 -42.35 22.53 -37.18
N ALA A 580 -42.17 21.88 -36.02
CA ALA A 580 -41.44 20.63 -35.82
C ALA A 580 -42.21 19.39 -36.31
N ARG A 581 -41.46 18.41 -36.81
CA ARG A 581 -41.91 17.07 -37.21
C ARG A 581 -41.82 16.13 -35.99
N ASN A 582 -42.92 15.48 -35.64
CA ASN A 582 -43.07 14.63 -34.44
C ASN A 582 -42.16 13.38 -34.47
N ILE A 583 -41.25 13.26 -33.49
CA ILE A 583 -40.45 12.05 -33.18
C ILE A 583 -41.01 11.34 -31.92
N GLY A 584 -42.30 11.55 -31.60
CA GLY A 584 -42.93 11.02 -30.38
C GLY A 584 -43.47 9.59 -30.45
N THR A 585 -43.53 8.97 -31.63
CA THR A 585 -44.27 7.69 -31.81
C THR A 585 -43.41 6.43 -31.67
N THR A 586 -42.09 6.51 -31.82
CA THR A 586 -41.23 5.32 -31.78
C THR A 586 -40.70 4.99 -30.37
N ALA A 587 -40.53 5.99 -29.50
CA ALA A 587 -40.12 5.77 -28.10
C ALA A 587 -41.28 5.33 -27.18
N GLY A 588 -42.53 5.73 -27.49
CA GLY A 588 -43.71 5.36 -26.69
C GLY A 588 -44.16 3.90 -26.86
N GLY A 589 -43.93 3.31 -28.04
CA GLY A 589 -44.33 1.92 -28.32
C GLY A 589 -43.51 0.87 -27.57
N VAL A 590 -42.21 1.12 -27.38
CA VAL A 590 -41.29 0.17 -26.70
C VAL A 590 -41.54 0.19 -25.19
N ILE A 591 -41.75 1.38 -24.60
CA ILE A 591 -42.03 1.53 -23.16
C ILE A 591 -43.42 0.96 -22.82
N GLY A 592 -44.43 1.19 -23.66
CA GLY A 592 -45.76 0.60 -23.47
C GLY A 592 -45.79 -0.93 -23.58
N GLY A 593 -44.99 -1.50 -24.48
CA GLY A 593 -44.86 -2.95 -24.64
C GLY A 593 -44.26 -3.66 -23.42
N VAL A 594 -43.19 -3.10 -22.84
CA VAL A 594 -42.51 -3.68 -21.67
C VAL A 594 -43.41 -3.64 -20.43
N VAL A 595 -44.13 -2.54 -20.20
CA VAL A 595 -45.08 -2.41 -19.10
C VAL A 595 -46.27 -3.37 -19.25
N GLY A 596 -46.77 -3.55 -20.48
CA GLY A 596 -47.86 -4.49 -20.77
C GLY A 596 -47.50 -5.94 -20.45
N VAL A 597 -46.29 -6.38 -20.83
CA VAL A 597 -45.81 -7.75 -20.55
C VAL A 597 -45.60 -7.98 -19.04
N ALA A 598 -45.07 -6.99 -18.32
CA ALA A 598 -44.89 -7.07 -16.88
C ALA A 598 -46.22 -7.22 -16.13
N LEU A 599 -47.26 -6.48 -16.53
CA LEU A 599 -48.59 -6.57 -15.92
C LEU A 599 -49.29 -7.90 -16.20
N ILE A 600 -49.11 -8.48 -17.39
CA ILE A 600 -49.64 -9.80 -17.73
C ILE A 600 -48.94 -10.88 -16.88
N ALA A 601 -47.62 -10.82 -16.73
CA ALA A 601 -46.87 -11.74 -15.89
C ALA A 601 -47.31 -11.68 -14.42
N LEU A 602 -47.53 -10.46 -13.89
CA LEU A 602 -48.05 -10.26 -12.53
C LEU A 602 -49.47 -10.84 -12.37
N GLY A 603 -50.35 -10.62 -13.35
CA GLY A 603 -51.70 -11.17 -13.37
C GLY A 603 -51.72 -12.70 -13.38
N LEU A 604 -50.86 -13.33 -14.19
CA LEU A 604 -50.70 -14.79 -14.24
C LEU A 604 -50.16 -15.35 -12.92
N TYR A 605 -49.21 -14.66 -12.28
CA TYR A 605 -48.69 -15.04 -10.97
C TYR A 605 -49.80 -15.05 -9.90
N PHE A 606 -50.61 -14.00 -9.81
CA PHE A 606 -51.71 -13.94 -8.84
C PHE A 606 -52.84 -14.93 -9.15
N CYS A 607 -53.17 -15.16 -10.43
CA CYS A 607 -54.13 -16.18 -10.83
C CYS A 607 -53.67 -17.61 -10.46
N ASN A 608 -52.39 -17.93 -10.67
CA ASN A 608 -51.82 -19.22 -10.28
C ASN A 608 -51.76 -19.39 -8.76
N ARG A 609 -51.43 -18.32 -8.02
CA ARG A 609 -51.46 -18.33 -6.55
C ARG A 609 -52.88 -18.57 -6.00
N ARG A 610 -53.91 -17.95 -6.60
CA ARG A 610 -55.32 -18.18 -6.23
C ARG A 610 -55.79 -19.61 -6.56
N ARG A 611 -55.38 -20.17 -7.70
CA ARG A 611 -55.73 -21.56 -8.07
C ARG A 611 -55.13 -22.57 -7.09
N ARG A 612 -53.87 -22.40 -6.66
CA ARG A 612 -53.23 -23.28 -5.66
C ARG A 612 -53.91 -23.22 -4.28
N ALA A 613 -54.30 -22.02 -3.83
CA ALA A 613 -55.03 -21.85 -2.57
C ALA A 613 -56.45 -22.47 -2.55
N THR A 614 -57.01 -22.82 -3.71
CA THR A 614 -58.34 -23.43 -3.82
C THR A 614 -58.28 -24.97 -3.89
N GLN A 615 -57.12 -25.56 -4.23
CA GLN A 615 -56.93 -27.02 -4.24
C GLN A 615 -56.62 -27.61 -2.85
N GLU A 616 -56.09 -26.83 -1.90
CA GLU A 616 -55.75 -27.34 -0.56
C GLU A 616 -56.95 -27.46 0.41
N LYS A 617 -58.14 -26.97 0.04
CA LYS A 617 -59.36 -27.08 0.89
C LYS A 617 -60.24 -28.30 0.59
N GLY A 618 -59.85 -29.16 -0.35
CA GLY A 618 -60.64 -30.31 -0.80
C GLY A 618 -60.35 -31.64 -0.12
N TRP A 619 -59.26 -31.79 0.65
CA TRP A 619 -58.75 -33.14 0.98
C TRP A 619 -58.63 -33.56 2.45
N ARG A 620 -59.35 -32.93 3.39
CA ARG A 620 -59.36 -33.37 4.80
C ARG A 620 -60.77 -33.40 5.40
N ARG A 621 -61.55 -34.42 5.02
CA ARG A 621 -62.66 -34.95 5.82
C ARG A 621 -62.64 -36.48 5.75
N TYR A 622 -62.75 -37.09 6.94
CA TYR A 622 -62.78 -38.53 7.27
C TYR A 622 -61.43 -39.24 7.32
N ILE A 623 -60.91 -39.51 8.53
CA ILE A 623 -61.14 -40.75 9.32
C ILE A 623 -60.43 -40.59 10.69
N GLN A 624 -61.13 -40.95 11.77
CA GLN A 624 -60.61 -41.28 13.11
C GLN A 624 -61.04 -42.75 13.39
N PRO A 625 -60.32 -43.57 14.20
CA PRO A 625 -60.30 -43.42 15.68
C PRO A 625 -59.04 -43.92 16.46
N HIS A 626 -58.72 -43.21 17.56
CA HIS A 626 -58.43 -43.63 18.98
C HIS A 626 -57.80 -45.02 19.38
N PRO A 627 -57.38 -45.24 20.66
CA PRO A 627 -56.43 -44.52 21.55
C PRO A 627 -55.61 -45.47 22.52
N PHE A 628 -55.02 -44.92 23.60
CA PHE A 628 -54.33 -45.53 24.80
C PHE A 628 -52.82 -45.77 24.67
N ALA A 629 -51.93 -45.50 25.64
CA ALA A 629 -51.90 -44.98 27.03
C ALA A 629 -50.39 -44.95 27.42
N ARG A 630 -49.81 -44.22 28.38
CA ARG A 630 -50.11 -43.11 29.32
C ARG A 630 -48.75 -42.85 30.06
N VAL A 631 -48.64 -41.71 30.76
CA VAL A 631 -47.82 -41.46 32.00
C VAL A 631 -46.51 -40.67 31.75
N HIS A 632 -46.15 -39.51 32.35
CA HIS A 632 -46.63 -38.74 33.52
C HIS A 632 -46.28 -37.21 33.43
N SER A 633 -47.16 -36.39 34.05
CA SER A 633 -46.96 -35.11 34.80
C SER A 633 -46.36 -33.83 34.18
N SER A 634 -47.27 -32.96 33.72
CA SER A 634 -47.62 -31.54 34.09
C SER A 634 -46.80 -30.70 35.13
N PRO A 635 -47.06 -29.37 35.26
CA PRO A 635 -46.10 -28.28 35.02
C PRO A 635 -46.07 -27.23 36.16
N ALA A 636 -45.38 -26.08 36.00
CA ALA A 636 -45.91 -24.72 36.22
C ALA A 636 -44.81 -23.65 36.35
N GLU A 637 -45.03 -22.55 35.63
CA GLU A 637 -44.78 -21.11 35.89
C GLU A 637 -43.79 -20.65 36.97
N ALA A 638 -42.95 -19.66 36.61
CA ALA A 638 -42.73 -18.47 37.44
C ALA A 638 -42.15 -17.29 36.64
N GLU A 639 -42.53 -16.12 37.13
CA GLU A 639 -42.46 -14.75 36.65
C GLU A 639 -41.12 -14.02 36.89
N LEU A 640 -40.99 -12.89 36.19
CA LEU A 640 -40.16 -11.69 36.38
C LEU A 640 -39.55 -11.41 37.78
N VAL A 641 -38.26 -11.04 37.79
CA VAL A 641 -37.70 -9.99 38.68
C VAL A 641 -36.63 -9.16 37.93
N ARG A 642 -36.83 -7.84 37.88
CA ARG A 642 -35.84 -6.80 37.52
C ARG A 642 -34.90 -6.54 38.70
N LEU A 643 -33.60 -6.27 38.46
CA LEU A 643 -32.81 -5.34 39.29
C LEU A 643 -31.67 -4.65 38.48
N SER A 644 -31.85 -3.34 38.33
CA SER A 644 -30.92 -2.20 38.33
C SER A 644 -29.46 -2.33 37.86
N ARG A 645 -29.11 -1.51 36.85
CA ARG A 645 -27.76 -0.98 36.57
C ARG A 645 -27.39 0.10 37.61
N PRO A 646 -26.09 0.17 37.97
CA PRO A 646 -25.46 1.46 38.19
C PRO A 646 -24.20 1.66 37.32
N ASP A 647 -24.03 2.94 36.99
CA ASP A 647 -22.99 3.65 36.24
C ASP A 647 -21.55 3.13 36.35
N SER A 648 -20.85 3.15 35.20
CA SER A 648 -19.38 3.08 35.14
C SER A 648 -18.78 4.49 35.24
N PRO A 649 -17.75 4.74 36.07
CA PRO A 649 -17.22 6.07 36.29
C PRO A 649 -16.17 6.48 35.25
N VAL A 650 -16.34 7.72 34.80
CA VAL A 650 -15.39 8.75 34.37
C VAL A 650 -13.89 8.40 34.46
N LEU A 651 -13.21 8.49 33.31
CA LEU A 651 -11.76 8.57 33.14
C LEU A 651 -11.16 9.72 33.97
N ALA A 652 -10.42 9.39 35.02
CA ALA A 652 -9.62 10.36 35.76
C ALA A 652 -8.28 10.61 35.06
N LYS A 653 -8.15 11.83 34.50
CA LYS A 653 -6.85 12.47 34.23
C LYS A 653 -6.03 12.47 35.52
N ARG A 654 -4.86 11.82 35.54
CA ARG A 654 -3.90 11.98 36.64
C ARG A 654 -2.79 12.95 36.23
N ARG A 655 -2.94 14.20 36.71
CA ARG A 655 -1.82 15.11 36.95
C ARG A 655 -0.95 14.51 38.06
N LEU A 656 0.36 14.42 37.83
CA LEU A 656 1.34 14.26 38.89
C LEU A 656 1.61 15.65 39.48
N ALA A 657 1.39 15.81 40.79
CA ALA A 657 1.75 17.00 41.55
C ALA A 657 2.77 16.61 42.64
N SER A 658 3.84 17.41 42.68
CA SER A 658 4.74 17.79 43.80
C SER A 658 4.30 17.39 45.22
N GLY A 659 5.15 17.07 46.19
CA GLY A 659 6.62 17.12 46.28
C GLY A 659 7.12 16.93 47.74
N HIS A 660 8.39 17.28 47.97
CA HIS A 660 9.25 17.23 49.18
C HIS A 660 10.18 16.00 49.24
N GLY A 661 11.51 16.06 49.21
CA GLY A 661 12.46 17.17 49.23
C GLY A 661 13.63 16.83 50.17
N ASN A 662 14.84 16.60 49.63
CA ASN A 662 16.13 17.02 50.23
C ASN A 662 17.33 16.74 49.29
N ASN A 663 17.76 17.83 48.64
CA ASN A 663 19.08 18.29 48.13
C ASN A 663 20.31 17.35 48.06
N PHE A 664 21.00 17.36 46.89
CA PHE A 664 22.25 18.14 46.61
C PHE A 664 22.64 18.02 45.10
N PRO A 665 23.54 18.86 44.52
CA PRO A 665 23.23 19.71 43.37
C PRO A 665 23.82 19.24 42.03
N ILE A 666 23.12 19.55 40.92
CA ILE A 666 23.71 19.52 39.57
C ILE A 666 23.70 20.94 38.99
N ARG A 667 24.91 21.40 38.65
CA ARG A 667 25.24 22.71 38.09
C ARG A 667 24.98 22.67 36.58
N GLY A 668 24.04 23.48 36.10
CA GLY A 668 23.88 23.78 34.68
C GLY A 668 25.01 24.69 34.19
N VAL A 669 25.55 24.39 33.02
CA VAL A 669 26.44 25.29 32.27
C VAL A 669 25.68 25.74 31.02
N SER A 670 25.46 27.05 30.96
CA SER A 670 24.98 27.81 29.81
C SER A 670 26.12 27.97 28.78
N PRO A 671 25.84 28.11 27.47
CA PRO A 671 26.88 28.28 26.47
C PRO A 671 27.46 29.70 26.55
N ALA A 672 28.72 29.81 26.97
CA ALA A 672 29.49 31.04 26.88
C ALA A 672 30.32 31.04 25.58
N SER A 673 30.17 32.16 24.89
CA SER A 673 30.95 32.70 23.80
C SER A 673 32.47 32.58 23.98
N TYR A 674 33.17 32.31 22.89
CA TYR A 674 34.55 32.78 22.68
C TYR A 674 34.63 33.51 21.35
N SER A 675 35.02 34.78 21.45
CA SER A 675 35.33 35.69 20.36
C SER A 675 36.65 35.29 19.69
N MET A 676 36.67 35.26 18.35
CA MET A 676 37.86 35.63 17.59
C MET A 676 37.57 36.90 16.80
N SER A 677 38.57 37.78 16.84
CA SER A 677 38.59 39.15 16.35
C SER A 677 38.13 39.31 14.90
N GLU A 678 37.26 40.30 14.68
CA GLU A 678 37.11 40.96 13.39
C GLU A 678 38.45 41.59 12.99
N ASN A 679 38.97 41.17 11.84
CA ASN A 679 39.78 42.03 11.00
C ASN A 679 39.03 42.19 9.68
N SER A 680 38.59 43.41 9.43
CA SER A 680 37.88 43.84 8.24
C SER A 680 38.78 43.79 6.99
N SER A 681 38.38 43.03 5.96
CA SER A 681 38.64 43.41 4.56
C SER A 681 37.83 42.58 3.55
N SER A 682 37.00 43.30 2.79
CA SER A 682 36.58 43.10 1.38
C SER A 682 35.81 41.85 0.93
N ASP A 683 34.62 42.13 0.38
CA ASP A 683 33.88 41.38 -0.64
C ASP A 683 34.77 40.69 -1.69
N ALA A 684 34.81 39.36 -1.69
CA ALA A 684 35.08 38.49 -2.85
C ALA A 684 34.97 37.02 -2.40
N ARG A 685 33.78 36.42 -2.44
CA ARG A 685 33.63 34.96 -2.16
C ARG A 685 32.69 34.19 -3.09
N PRO A 686 31.72 34.79 -3.81
CA PRO A 686 30.92 34.04 -4.77
C PRO A 686 31.65 33.70 -6.08
N GLU A 687 32.60 34.54 -6.51
CA GLU A 687 33.31 34.36 -7.78
C GLU A 687 34.48 33.37 -7.70
N GLU A 688 35.20 33.33 -6.58
CA GLU A 688 36.27 32.34 -6.34
C GLU A 688 35.71 30.92 -6.28
N ILE A 689 34.55 30.72 -5.65
CA ILE A 689 33.88 29.41 -5.60
C ILE A 689 33.40 28.98 -7.01
N ARG A 690 32.90 29.92 -7.84
CA ARG A 690 32.56 29.61 -9.25
C ARG A 690 33.80 29.30 -10.08
N ALA A 691 34.92 29.96 -9.82
CA ALA A 691 36.18 29.71 -10.52
C ALA A 691 36.75 28.33 -10.15
N GLU A 692 36.70 27.94 -8.87
CA GLU A 692 37.11 26.60 -8.40
C GLU A 692 36.24 25.49 -8.97
N ILE A 693 34.91 25.64 -8.99
CA ILE A 693 33.99 24.66 -9.58
C ILE A 693 34.22 24.52 -11.10
N SER A 694 34.51 25.63 -11.77
CA SER A 694 34.83 25.62 -13.21
C SER A 694 36.19 24.98 -13.50
N GLN A 695 37.16 25.14 -12.61
CA GLN A 695 38.46 24.47 -12.71
C GLN A 695 38.32 22.97 -12.47
N LEU A 696 37.56 22.54 -11.47
CA LEU A 696 37.29 21.13 -11.19
C LEU A 696 36.57 20.43 -12.36
N ARG A 697 35.64 21.10 -13.04
CA ARG A 697 35.02 20.57 -14.27
C ARG A 697 36.02 20.34 -15.39
N ARG A 698 36.93 21.30 -15.63
CA ARG A 698 37.98 21.16 -16.65
C ARG A 698 38.98 20.06 -16.31
N GLU A 699 39.33 19.91 -15.03
CA GLU A 699 40.21 18.84 -14.59
C GLU A 699 39.55 17.46 -14.78
N LEU A 700 38.26 17.33 -14.46
CA LEU A 700 37.48 16.11 -14.67
C LEU A 700 37.35 15.74 -16.16
N GLU A 701 37.11 16.73 -17.03
CA GLU A 701 37.11 16.54 -18.49
C GLU A 701 38.49 16.10 -19.00
N SER A 702 39.58 16.69 -18.48
CA SER A 702 40.94 16.27 -18.84
C SER A 702 41.29 14.86 -18.37
N VAL A 703 40.69 14.37 -17.28
CA VAL A 703 40.86 13.00 -16.79
C VAL A 703 40.07 12.03 -17.66
N ARG A 704 38.89 12.45 -18.15
CA ARG A 704 38.06 11.67 -19.08
C ARG A 704 38.71 11.52 -20.45
N ASP A 705 39.27 12.59 -21.00
CA ASP A 705 40.01 12.56 -22.27
C ASP A 705 41.29 11.72 -22.21
N ARG A 706 41.84 11.52 -21.00
CA ARG A 706 43.00 10.65 -20.76
C ARG A 706 42.64 9.18 -20.53
N ALA A 707 41.37 8.85 -20.36
CA ALA A 707 40.93 7.52 -19.94
C ALA A 707 40.35 6.64 -21.07
N ASP A 708 40.23 7.13 -22.32
CA ASP A 708 39.67 6.38 -23.47
C ASP A 708 38.39 5.57 -23.11
N LEU A 709 37.54 6.14 -22.26
CA LEU A 709 36.30 5.50 -21.84
C LEU A 709 35.22 5.72 -22.90
N PRO A 710 34.52 4.65 -23.36
CA PRO A 710 33.50 4.77 -24.39
C PRO A 710 32.32 5.65 -23.94
N PRO A 711 31.65 6.36 -24.87
CA PRO A 711 30.52 7.22 -24.52
C PRO A 711 29.35 6.40 -23.98
N ALA A 712 28.71 6.93 -22.93
CA ALA A 712 27.52 6.34 -22.32
C ALA A 712 26.37 6.29 -23.33
N TYR A 713 25.70 5.14 -23.40
CA TYR A 713 24.48 4.93 -24.17
C TYR A 713 23.40 5.92 -23.72
N THR A 714 22.90 6.69 -24.68
CA THR A 714 21.73 7.59 -24.58
C THR A 714 20.43 6.82 -24.56
#